data_AF-A0AAV1V0K0-F1
#
_entry.id   AF-A0AAV1V0K0-F1
#
_cell.length_a   1.000
_cell.length_b   1.000
_cell.length_c   1.000
_cell.angle_alpha   90.00
_cell.angle_beta   90.00
_cell.angle_gamma   90.00
#
_symmetry.space_group_name_H-M   'P 1'
#
loop_
_entity.id
_entity.type
_entity.pdbx_description
1 polymer ?
#
loop_
_entity_poly.entity_id
_entity_poly.type
_entity_poly.pdbx_seq_one_letter_code
_entity_poly.pdbx_strand_id
1 'polypeptide(L)'
;MRVFGCQTFILTPKEKRLKWDPKARAGIFVGYEEVSKAYRVFDIEAGQVVISRDVNFDESTFGLQLPITDEDVDDLDFELLDLDDEELRQMEYKQTGKRKNRLNDEDTAAPRPRAVRQRPGLEESSAPENNSSRQEEDEETKDSGDSTPPVLWRASANAVEAAVDLSEPSTFEAAVSGPDQVHWRKAIHAELESMRLRGVFRAAKLPNGQRAIGTKWVFKIKRKADGSIEKYKARLVAKGFRQKYGIDYTETFSPVVKYVTLRMVIAISKHFGWPIDQLDVVTAFLYGVMKEQVFCVIPEGVELDSTFDCLELVKSIYGLKQASRVWNETFDEYVCSIGFQVSDFDPCLYIKTSDGHCVFILVYVDDVLVTGSSLELIAQTKNDLKTRFEMTDSSKCAFVLGIELLDGEDGSVTLCQRRYVDDILKRFGMDDCKAVASPVDMSSRLVSSDATTKVDAPFREAVGALMHLTTATRPDIAFAVGYVSRFMENPQEEHWVAVKRIFRYLQGTKTHGICYKPSARIDFRGYSDADWAGDLTDRKSTSGYTFMLLGAPVSWGSKKQPSVSLSTSEAEYIALSLAIQEGKWIHRLLCEIVMAANEEGPELMIHEDNQSCIKMTKNPVNHGRAKHIDIKYHHIRDEVKRGEVKLKYCETAVMLADIMTKGLHGPRHKEMTATLGIREHSD
;
A
#
# COMPACT_ATOMS: atom_id res chain seq x y z
N MET A 1 -6.26 13.23 -14.79
CA MET A 1 -7.59 13.08 -15.43
C MET A 1 -8.15 14.46 -15.73
N ARG A 2 -8.87 14.63 -16.84
CA ARG A 2 -9.51 15.88 -17.31
C ARG A 2 -10.97 15.91 -16.82
N VAL A 3 -11.52 17.11 -16.58
CA VAL A 3 -12.87 17.25 -16.01
C VAL A 3 -13.94 16.91 -17.06
N PHE A 4 -14.81 15.96 -16.74
CA PHE A 4 -15.93 15.57 -17.62
C PHE A 4 -16.89 16.76 -17.83
N GLY A 5 -17.34 16.98 -19.07
CA GLY A 5 -18.27 18.07 -19.38
C GLY A 5 -17.63 19.46 -19.55
N CYS A 6 -16.29 19.57 -19.49
CA CYS A 6 -15.60 20.83 -19.81
C CYS A 6 -15.62 21.13 -21.32
N GLN A 7 -15.49 22.42 -21.65
CA GLN A 7 -15.35 22.86 -23.04
C GLN A 7 -13.99 22.45 -23.61
N THR A 8 -13.99 21.97 -24.85
CA THR A 8 -12.81 21.46 -25.54
C THR A 8 -12.74 21.94 -26.97
N PHE A 9 -11.53 22.03 -27.52
CA PHE A 9 -11.28 22.48 -28.88
C PHE A 9 -10.50 21.42 -29.66
N ILE A 10 -11.12 20.85 -30.68
CA ILE A 10 -10.54 19.82 -31.56
C ILE A 10 -9.75 20.48 -32.68
N LEU A 11 -8.47 20.15 -32.83
CA LEU A 11 -7.63 20.70 -33.89
C LEU A 11 -7.92 19.99 -35.23
N THR A 12 -8.38 20.73 -36.25
CA THR A 12 -8.53 20.16 -37.61
C THR A 12 -7.16 20.00 -38.31
N PRO A 13 -6.74 18.88 -38.89
CA PRO A 13 -5.40 18.80 -39.53
C PRO A 13 -5.19 19.83 -40.66
N LYS A 14 -3.96 20.33 -40.85
CA LYS A 14 -3.64 21.36 -41.88
C LYS A 14 -4.03 20.95 -43.30
N GLU A 15 -4.00 19.64 -43.59
CA GLU A 15 -4.37 19.04 -44.87
C GLU A 15 -5.86 19.18 -45.21
N LYS A 16 -6.70 19.44 -44.20
CA LYS A 16 -8.16 19.57 -44.33
C LYS A 16 -8.66 21.01 -44.21
N ARG A 17 -7.77 22.01 -44.27
CA ARG A 17 -8.12 23.44 -44.11
C ARG A 17 -7.75 24.25 -45.35
N LEU A 18 -8.65 25.14 -45.78
CA LEU A 18 -8.33 26.26 -46.68
C LEU A 18 -7.73 27.44 -45.88
N LYS A 19 -7.12 28.41 -46.59
CA LYS A 19 -6.36 29.53 -46.00
C LYS A 19 -7.15 30.36 -44.96
N TRP A 20 -8.49 30.29 -44.98
CA TRP A 20 -9.39 31.08 -44.13
C TRP A 20 -10.28 30.25 -43.21
N ASP A 21 -10.08 28.92 -43.16
CA ASP A 21 -10.92 28.06 -42.32
C ASP A 21 -10.55 28.14 -40.83
N PRO A 22 -11.53 27.97 -39.91
CA PRO A 22 -11.31 27.96 -38.48
C PRO A 22 -10.30 26.87 -38.08
N LYS A 23 -9.43 27.23 -37.12
CA LYS A 23 -8.31 26.38 -36.70
C LYS A 23 -8.69 25.35 -35.63
N ALA A 24 -9.90 25.37 -35.10
CA ALA A 24 -10.38 24.37 -34.17
C ALA A 24 -11.90 24.36 -34.15
N ARG A 25 -12.49 23.24 -33.74
CA ARG A 25 -13.94 23.11 -33.51
C ARG A 25 -14.22 22.96 -32.03
N ALA A 26 -15.25 23.65 -31.54
CA ALA A 26 -15.66 23.56 -30.15
C ALA A 26 -16.44 22.26 -29.89
N GLY A 27 -16.19 21.62 -28.76
CA GLY A 27 -16.83 20.39 -28.34
C GLY A 27 -16.84 20.23 -26.83
N ILE A 28 -17.51 19.20 -26.33
CA ILE A 28 -17.58 18.89 -24.90
C ILE A 28 -16.83 17.59 -24.63
N PHE A 29 -16.02 17.56 -23.57
CA PHE A 29 -15.30 16.34 -23.20
C PHE A 29 -16.26 15.28 -22.63
N VAL A 30 -16.33 14.12 -23.29
CA VAL A 30 -17.22 12.98 -22.93
C VAL A 30 -16.43 11.75 -22.47
N GLY A 31 -15.09 11.80 -22.49
CA GLY A 31 -14.28 10.77 -21.85
C GLY A 31 -13.09 10.31 -22.69
N TYR A 32 -12.50 9.19 -22.29
CA TYR A 32 -11.30 8.62 -22.88
C TYR A 32 -11.66 7.47 -23.81
N GLU A 33 -10.87 7.29 -24.87
CA GLU A 33 -10.98 6.12 -25.74
C GLU A 33 -10.32 4.89 -25.07
N GLU A 34 -11.00 3.74 -25.02
CA GLU A 34 -10.50 2.55 -24.30
C GLU A 34 -9.28 1.90 -24.98
N VAL A 35 -9.15 2.06 -26.30
CA VAL A 35 -8.15 1.34 -27.11
C VAL A 35 -6.94 2.21 -27.48
N SER A 36 -7.03 3.53 -27.35
CA SER A 36 -5.93 4.43 -27.74
C SER A 36 -5.83 5.65 -26.83
N LYS A 37 -4.67 6.33 -26.83
CA LYS A 37 -4.46 7.61 -26.10
C LYS A 37 -5.19 8.79 -26.77
N ALA A 38 -6.47 8.62 -27.09
CA ALA A 38 -7.32 9.63 -27.72
C ALA A 38 -8.50 10.00 -26.79
N TYR A 39 -9.11 11.14 -27.06
CA TYR A 39 -10.21 11.70 -26.30
C TYR A 39 -11.51 11.59 -27.09
N ARG A 40 -12.61 11.26 -26.41
CA ARG A 40 -13.98 11.29 -26.93
C ARG A 40 -14.56 12.67 -26.65
N VAL A 41 -14.85 13.41 -27.71
CA VAL A 41 -15.37 14.78 -27.65
C VAL A 41 -16.68 14.84 -28.41
N PHE A 42 -17.73 15.40 -27.80
CA PHE A 42 -18.98 15.69 -28.49
C PHE A 42 -18.83 16.99 -29.28
N ASP A 43 -18.78 16.89 -30.61
CA ASP A 43 -18.70 18.04 -31.51
C ASP A 43 -20.09 18.72 -31.57
N ILE A 44 -20.15 19.97 -31.11
CA ILE A 44 -21.42 20.72 -31.00
C ILE A 44 -21.96 21.07 -32.38
N GLU A 45 -21.10 21.31 -33.37
CA GLU A 45 -21.52 21.67 -34.73
C GLU A 45 -22.00 20.43 -35.51
N ALA A 46 -21.38 19.27 -35.27
CA ALA A 46 -21.74 18.02 -35.96
C ALA A 46 -22.81 17.19 -35.24
N GLY A 47 -23.08 17.45 -33.96
CA GLY A 47 -24.03 16.68 -33.13
C GLY A 47 -23.61 15.23 -32.91
N GLN A 48 -22.31 14.93 -32.96
CA GLN A 48 -21.76 13.56 -32.93
C GLN A 48 -20.54 13.49 -32.01
N VAL A 49 -20.29 12.31 -31.45
CA VAL A 49 -19.06 12.05 -30.67
C VAL A 49 -17.93 11.70 -31.63
N VAL A 50 -16.87 12.51 -31.60
CA VAL A 50 -15.66 12.35 -32.41
C VAL A 50 -14.50 11.94 -31.51
N ILE A 51 -13.63 11.07 -32.03
CA ILE A 51 -12.40 10.63 -31.35
C ILE A 51 -11.23 11.43 -31.92
N SER A 52 -10.51 12.17 -31.08
CA SER A 52 -9.34 12.95 -31.49
C SER A 52 -8.22 12.86 -30.47
N ARG A 53 -6.97 12.86 -30.94
CA ARG A 53 -5.77 12.94 -30.09
C ARG A 53 -5.36 14.38 -29.78
N ASP A 54 -5.64 15.30 -30.70
CA ASP A 54 -5.24 16.70 -30.61
C ASP A 54 -6.43 17.55 -30.12
N VAL A 55 -6.56 17.65 -28.79
CA VAL A 55 -7.64 18.35 -28.11
C VAL A 55 -7.06 19.30 -27.05
N ASN A 56 -7.49 20.56 -27.07
CA ASN A 56 -7.18 21.53 -26.02
C ASN A 56 -8.38 21.67 -25.08
N PHE A 57 -8.13 21.76 -23.76
CA PHE A 57 -9.17 21.73 -22.72
C PHE A 57 -9.26 23.08 -22.02
N ASP A 58 -10.47 23.61 -21.92
CA ASP A 58 -10.79 24.72 -21.01
C ASP A 58 -11.65 24.19 -19.86
N GLU A 59 -10.97 23.82 -18.77
CA GLU A 59 -11.58 23.25 -17.57
C GLU A 59 -12.27 24.32 -16.69
N SER A 60 -12.25 25.59 -17.08
CA SER A 60 -12.94 26.67 -16.37
C SER A 60 -14.38 26.90 -16.82
N THR A 61 -14.76 26.31 -17.97
CA THR A 61 -16.06 26.53 -18.62
C THR A 61 -16.84 25.21 -18.73
N PHE A 62 -18.07 25.20 -18.21
CA PHE A 62 -18.96 24.03 -18.17
C PHE A 62 -20.32 24.35 -18.78
N GLY A 63 -20.85 23.41 -19.57
CA GLY A 63 -22.20 23.50 -20.16
C GLY A 63 -22.26 24.07 -21.58
N LEU A 64 -23.37 23.82 -22.26
CA LEU A 64 -23.69 24.39 -23.56
C LEU A 64 -24.22 25.82 -23.36
N GLN A 65 -23.42 26.84 -23.64
CA GLN A 65 -23.98 28.16 -23.93
C GLN A 65 -24.59 28.12 -25.34
N LEU A 66 -25.81 27.59 -25.46
CA LEU A 66 -26.62 27.84 -26.63
C LEU A 66 -27.04 29.32 -26.59
N PRO A 67 -26.91 30.08 -27.69
CA PRO A 67 -27.54 31.38 -27.79
C PRO A 67 -29.06 31.13 -27.77
N ILE A 68 -29.69 31.38 -26.63
CA ILE A 68 -31.15 31.44 -26.52
C ILE A 68 -31.57 32.68 -27.32
N THR A 69 -32.21 32.48 -28.46
CA THR A 69 -33.02 33.51 -29.09
C THR A 69 -34.28 33.68 -28.26
N ASP A 70 -34.68 34.92 -27.98
CA ASP A 70 -35.79 35.33 -27.10
C ASP A 70 -37.20 34.89 -27.57
N GLU A 71 -37.36 33.77 -28.29
CA GLU A 71 -38.66 33.31 -28.80
C GLU A 71 -39.15 31.95 -28.23
N ASP A 72 -38.43 31.29 -27.31
CA ASP A 72 -38.85 29.98 -26.75
C ASP A 72 -39.09 29.99 -25.22
N VAL A 73 -39.44 31.14 -24.60
CA VAL A 73 -39.66 31.24 -23.13
C VAL A 73 -41.14 31.27 -22.71
N ASP A 74 -42.10 31.19 -23.63
CA ASP A 74 -43.53 31.12 -23.30
C ASP A 74 -44.10 29.75 -23.64
N ASP A 75 -43.79 28.71 -22.84
CA ASP A 75 -44.64 27.51 -22.63
C ASP A 75 -43.99 26.48 -21.65
N LEU A 76 -43.55 26.94 -20.47
CA LEU A 76 -43.26 26.02 -19.35
C LEU A 76 -44.08 26.45 -18.13
N ASP A 77 -45.29 25.89 -18.04
CA ASP A 77 -46.18 26.00 -16.88
C ASP A 77 -45.46 25.52 -15.61
N PHE A 78 -45.37 26.44 -14.67
CA PHE A 78 -44.80 26.27 -13.34
C PHE A 78 -45.93 25.87 -12.35
N GLU A 79 -46.63 24.77 -12.61
CA GLU A 79 -47.61 24.16 -11.70
C GLU A 79 -47.49 22.62 -11.73
N LEU A 80 -46.43 22.08 -11.11
CA LEU A 80 -46.34 20.63 -10.85
C LEU A 80 -45.61 20.30 -9.55
N LEU A 81 -45.83 21.13 -8.51
CA LEU A 81 -45.20 20.97 -7.20
C LEU A 81 -46.14 20.69 -6.03
N ASP A 82 -47.44 20.40 -6.27
CA ASP A 82 -48.38 20.05 -5.20
C ASP A 82 -49.42 18.99 -5.63
N LEU A 83 -48.99 17.77 -5.98
CA LEU A 83 -49.91 16.63 -6.10
C LEU A 83 -49.40 15.42 -5.30
N ASP A 84 -50.31 14.84 -4.53
CA ASP A 84 -50.07 13.70 -3.66
C ASP A 84 -49.84 12.39 -4.47
N ASP A 85 -49.00 11.49 -3.93
CA ASP A 85 -48.48 10.26 -4.59
C ASP A 85 -49.56 9.24 -5.06
N GLU A 86 -50.82 9.43 -4.73
CA GLU A 86 -51.91 8.49 -5.08
C GLU A 86 -52.58 8.82 -6.43
N GLU A 87 -52.51 10.07 -6.92
CA GLU A 87 -53.03 10.45 -8.26
C GLU A 87 -52.04 10.18 -9.40
N LEU A 88 -50.73 10.16 -9.12
CA LEU A 88 -49.69 9.80 -10.09
C LEU A 88 -49.75 8.34 -10.56
N ARG A 89 -50.47 7.47 -9.83
CA ARG A 89 -50.66 6.06 -10.20
C ARG A 89 -51.74 5.81 -11.23
N GLN A 90 -52.58 6.80 -11.58
CA GLN A 90 -53.65 6.61 -12.58
C GLN A 90 -53.35 7.18 -13.97
N MET A 91 -52.21 7.88 -14.17
CA MET A 91 -51.81 8.38 -15.48
C MET A 91 -50.82 7.43 -16.18
N GLU A 92 -51.31 6.29 -16.67
CA GLU A 92 -50.59 5.50 -17.67
C GLU A 92 -50.72 6.13 -19.06
N TYR A 93 -49.60 6.54 -19.65
CA TYR A 93 -49.53 7.00 -21.03
C TYR A 93 -49.65 5.82 -22.01
N LYS A 94 -50.80 5.80 -22.70
CA LYS A 94 -51.09 4.96 -23.86
C LYS A 94 -50.16 5.32 -25.02
N GLN A 95 -49.35 4.35 -25.48
CA GLN A 95 -48.70 4.40 -26.79
C GLN A 95 -49.74 4.53 -27.90
N THR A 96 -49.64 5.59 -28.70
CA THR A 96 -50.35 5.72 -29.98
C THR A 96 -49.36 5.68 -31.13
N GLY A 97 -49.09 4.48 -31.63
CA GLY A 97 -48.49 4.27 -32.96
C GLY A 97 -49.58 4.02 -34.00
N LYS A 98 -49.74 4.92 -34.97
CA LYS A 98 -50.54 4.66 -36.18
C LYS A 98 -49.72 3.86 -37.20
N ARG A 99 -50.01 2.56 -37.18
CA ARG A 99 -49.90 1.51 -38.22
C ARG A 99 -49.70 1.96 -39.69
N LYS A 100 -48.86 1.21 -40.42
CA LYS A 100 -49.31 0.53 -41.65
C LYS A 100 -48.64 -0.84 -41.85
N ASN A 101 -49.50 -1.82 -42.12
CA ASN A 101 -49.31 -3.27 -42.16
C ASN A 101 -48.39 -3.79 -43.29
N ARG A 102 -47.78 -4.96 -43.06
CA ARG A 102 -48.10 -6.21 -43.79
C ARG A 102 -47.62 -7.45 -43.00
N LEU A 103 -48.53 -8.40 -42.86
CA LEU A 103 -48.33 -9.76 -42.32
C LEU A 103 -47.75 -10.66 -43.42
N ASN A 104 -46.95 -11.66 -43.05
CA ASN A 104 -47.31 -13.09 -43.23
C ASN A 104 -46.21 -14.03 -42.70
N ASP A 105 -46.71 -15.17 -42.24
CA ASP A 105 -46.10 -16.33 -41.59
C ASP A 105 -45.14 -17.18 -42.43
N GLU A 106 -44.58 -18.18 -41.72
CA GLU A 106 -44.20 -19.55 -42.13
C GLU A 106 -42.75 -19.87 -42.54
N ASP A 107 -42.11 -20.62 -41.63
CA ASP A 107 -41.49 -21.95 -41.81
C ASP A 107 -40.29 -22.22 -42.75
N THR A 108 -39.43 -23.13 -42.24
CA THR A 108 -38.47 -24.06 -42.88
C THR A 108 -36.96 -23.72 -43.02
N ALA A 109 -36.18 -24.61 -42.37
CA ALA A 109 -34.97 -25.32 -42.82
C ALA A 109 -33.61 -24.60 -43.08
N ALA A 110 -32.55 -25.16 -42.47
CA ALA A 110 -31.11 -24.95 -42.73
C ALA A 110 -30.66 -25.59 -44.08
N PRO A 111 -29.36 -25.61 -44.53
CA PRO A 111 -28.08 -25.09 -44.01
C PRO A 111 -27.13 -24.39 -45.06
N ARG A 112 -25.89 -24.03 -44.60
CA ARG A 112 -24.62 -23.49 -45.22
C ARG A 112 -24.27 -23.93 -46.69
N PRO A 113 -23.21 -23.43 -47.44
CA PRO A 113 -21.95 -22.72 -47.06
C PRO A 113 -21.27 -21.72 -48.08
N ARG A 114 -20.15 -21.08 -47.63
CA ARG A 114 -18.86 -20.67 -48.30
C ARG A 114 -18.78 -19.87 -49.63
N ALA A 115 -17.94 -18.81 -49.62
CA ALA A 115 -16.69 -18.58 -50.42
C ALA A 115 -16.28 -17.08 -50.35
N VAL A 116 -15.13 -16.65 -49.80
CA VAL A 116 -13.75 -16.56 -50.37
C VAL A 116 -13.62 -15.82 -51.71
N ARG A 117 -12.94 -14.66 -51.69
CA ARG A 117 -11.95 -14.15 -52.68
C ARG A 117 -11.37 -12.82 -52.17
N GLN A 118 -10.13 -12.77 -51.69
CA GLN A 118 -8.84 -12.54 -52.40
C GLN A 118 -8.51 -11.07 -52.70
N ARG A 119 -7.35 -10.67 -52.17
CA ARG A 119 -6.56 -9.44 -52.39
C ARG A 119 -6.00 -9.36 -53.83
N PRO A 120 -5.47 -8.21 -54.27
CA PRO A 120 -4.00 -7.99 -54.31
C PRO A 120 -3.62 -6.53 -53.94
N GLY A 121 -2.40 -6.08 -53.60
CA GLY A 121 -1.01 -6.58 -53.73
C GLY A 121 -0.10 -5.39 -54.15
N LEU A 122 1.21 -5.48 -53.83
CA LEU A 122 2.39 -4.64 -54.22
C LEU A 122 2.89 -3.62 -53.15
N GLU A 123 3.98 -3.89 -52.40
CA GLU A 123 5.44 -3.94 -52.72
C GLU A 123 6.10 -2.54 -52.66
N GLU A 124 6.86 -2.26 -51.59
CA GLU A 124 8.34 -2.27 -51.48
C GLU A 124 8.99 -0.93 -51.86
N SER A 125 9.74 -0.31 -50.92
CA SER A 125 11.19 -0.05 -51.05
C SER A 125 11.71 1.16 -50.23
N SER A 126 12.88 0.94 -49.63
CA SER A 126 14.02 1.86 -49.49
C SER A 126 14.00 3.07 -48.52
N ALA A 127 14.97 3.04 -47.60
CA ALA A 127 15.55 4.19 -46.91
C ALA A 127 16.48 5.02 -47.83
N PRO A 128 16.84 6.26 -47.46
CA PRO A 128 18.22 6.48 -46.97
C PRO A 128 18.36 7.48 -45.81
N GLU A 129 19.55 7.42 -45.19
CA GLU A 129 20.09 8.23 -44.09
C GLU A 129 20.34 9.71 -44.46
N ASN A 130 20.19 10.66 -43.52
CA ASN A 130 21.33 11.46 -42.99
C ASN A 130 20.97 12.41 -41.82
N ASN A 131 22.00 12.64 -40.99
CA ASN A 131 22.17 13.44 -39.78
C ASN A 131 21.46 14.82 -39.67
N SER A 132 20.97 15.15 -38.47
CA SER A 132 21.63 16.15 -37.60
C SER A 132 21.07 16.17 -36.16
N SER A 133 22.00 16.21 -35.22
CA SER A 133 21.90 16.35 -33.75
C SER A 133 21.04 17.53 -33.24
N ARG A 134 20.30 17.31 -32.13
CA ARG A 134 20.39 18.08 -30.87
C ARG A 134 19.34 17.62 -29.83
N GLN A 135 19.87 17.17 -28.68
CA GLN A 135 19.36 17.28 -27.30
C GLN A 135 17.84 17.16 -27.06
N GLU A 136 17.41 16.01 -26.54
CA GLU A 136 16.15 15.87 -25.78
C GLU A 136 16.50 15.53 -24.33
N GLU A 137 16.03 16.39 -23.43
CA GLU A 137 16.00 16.19 -21.99
C GLU A 137 14.89 15.18 -21.66
N ASP A 138 15.22 14.17 -20.85
CA ASP A 138 14.32 13.09 -20.45
C ASP A 138 13.15 13.64 -19.60
N GLU A 139 11.91 13.56 -20.12
CA GLU A 139 10.69 13.70 -19.33
C GLU A 139 10.43 12.42 -18.51
N GLU A 140 10.51 12.54 -17.18
CA GLU A 140 10.03 11.53 -16.25
C GLU A 140 8.51 11.35 -16.36
N THR A 141 8.09 10.24 -16.96
CA THR A 141 6.69 9.81 -16.93
C THR A 141 6.29 9.37 -15.52
N LYS A 142 5.44 10.18 -14.86
CA LYS A 142 4.73 9.84 -13.61
C LYS A 142 3.68 8.78 -13.87
N ASP A 143 3.83 7.62 -13.24
CA ASP A 143 2.80 6.59 -13.16
C ASP A 143 1.85 6.89 -11.98
N SER A 144 0.54 6.82 -12.24
CA SER A 144 -0.50 7.17 -11.28
C SER A 144 -1.51 6.05 -11.15
N GLY A 145 -1.64 5.52 -9.93
CA GLY A 145 -2.88 4.93 -9.44
C GLY A 145 -2.93 3.40 -9.38
N ASP A 146 -2.35 2.82 -8.34
CA ASP A 146 -3.01 1.72 -7.62
C ASP A 146 -2.66 1.76 -6.13
N SER A 147 -3.62 1.41 -5.28
CA SER A 147 -3.63 1.63 -3.84
C SER A 147 -2.94 0.51 -3.07
N THR A 148 -1.64 0.35 -3.30
CA THR A 148 -0.73 -0.43 -2.46
C THR A 148 0.42 0.49 -2.04
N PRO A 149 0.78 0.61 -0.74
CA PRO A 149 1.90 1.46 -0.36
C PRO A 149 3.17 0.93 -1.05
N PRO A 150 3.90 1.74 -1.83
CA PRO A 150 5.07 1.27 -2.53
C PRO A 150 6.17 0.89 -1.54
N VAL A 151 7.05 0.01 -2.02
CA VAL A 151 8.31 -0.51 -1.44
C VAL A 151 9.23 0.59 -0.82
N LEU A 152 8.90 1.87 -1.03
CA LEU A 152 9.55 3.06 -0.49
C LEU A 152 9.71 3.07 1.04
N TRP A 153 8.86 2.36 1.80
CA TRP A 153 8.92 2.43 3.26
C TRP A 153 10.15 1.81 3.90
N ARG A 154 10.72 0.79 3.25
CA ARG A 154 12.01 0.21 3.65
C ARG A 154 13.18 1.11 3.29
N ALA A 155 13.05 1.98 2.28
CA ALA A 155 14.10 2.96 2.02
C ALA A 155 14.29 3.85 3.24
N SER A 156 13.23 4.22 3.96
CA SER A 156 13.32 4.98 5.22
C SER A 156 13.93 4.18 6.39
N ALA A 157 13.52 2.93 6.63
CA ALA A 157 14.06 2.11 7.74
C ALA A 157 15.53 1.70 7.52
N ASN A 158 15.92 1.31 6.29
CA ASN A 158 17.32 1.05 5.96
C ASN A 158 18.12 2.35 5.73
N ALA A 159 17.48 3.48 5.41
CA ALA A 159 18.13 4.80 5.44
C ALA A 159 18.37 5.30 6.86
N VAL A 160 17.67 4.77 7.89
CA VAL A 160 17.97 5.09 9.30
C VAL A 160 19.32 4.50 9.71
N GLU A 161 19.76 3.37 9.13
CA GLU A 161 21.13 2.88 9.29
C GLU A 161 22.13 3.49 8.29
N ALA A 162 21.72 4.38 7.39
CA ALA A 162 22.57 4.96 6.35
C ALA A 162 23.09 6.35 6.73
N ALA A 163 23.56 6.51 7.98
CA ALA A 163 24.64 7.46 8.18
C ALA A 163 25.84 6.87 7.43
N VAL A 164 26.29 7.55 6.36
CA VAL A 164 27.51 7.15 5.64
C VAL A 164 28.65 7.26 6.65
N ASP A 165 29.02 6.15 7.28
CA ASP A 165 30.19 6.07 8.13
C ASP A 165 31.38 6.29 7.19
N LEU A 166 32.12 7.39 7.39
CA LEU A 166 33.29 7.75 6.58
C LEU A 166 34.38 6.65 6.59
N SER A 167 34.26 5.65 7.47
CA SER A 167 35.10 4.46 7.50
C SER A 167 34.71 3.36 6.50
N GLU A 168 33.56 3.44 5.82
CA GLU A 168 33.12 2.44 4.85
C GLU A 168 33.62 2.76 3.43
N PRO A 169 34.31 1.82 2.75
CA PRO A 169 34.82 2.05 1.40
C PRO A 169 33.69 2.09 0.37
N SER A 170 33.75 3.04 -0.56
CA SER A 170 32.74 3.22 -1.62
C SER A 170 33.05 2.44 -2.90
N THR A 171 34.30 1.98 -3.07
CA THR A 171 34.82 1.23 -4.23
C THR A 171 35.58 -0.02 -3.80
N PHE A 172 35.67 -1.00 -4.70
CA PHE A 172 36.44 -2.23 -4.48
C PHE A 172 37.93 -1.93 -4.25
N GLU A 173 38.52 -1.05 -5.06
CA GLU A 173 39.91 -0.63 -4.91
C GLU A 173 40.17 -0.02 -3.53
N ALA A 174 39.29 0.88 -3.05
CA ALA A 174 39.41 1.45 -1.72
C ALA A 174 39.31 0.38 -0.60
N ALA A 175 38.47 -0.64 -0.79
CA ALA A 175 38.35 -1.74 0.15
C ALA A 175 39.57 -2.67 0.15
N VAL A 176 40.19 -2.90 -1.01
CA VAL A 176 41.31 -3.85 -1.20
C VAL A 176 42.67 -3.22 -0.94
N SER A 177 42.78 -1.89 -1.01
CA SER A 177 43.99 -1.11 -0.75
C SER A 177 43.97 -0.33 0.56
N GLY A 178 42.83 -0.28 1.25
CA GLY A 178 42.63 0.45 2.49
C GLY A 178 43.25 -0.21 3.74
N PRO A 179 43.18 0.46 4.91
CA PRO A 179 43.75 -0.04 6.16
C PRO A 179 43.15 -1.38 6.62
N ASP A 180 41.83 -1.55 6.44
CA ASP A 180 41.09 -2.77 6.81
C ASP A 180 41.04 -3.82 5.69
N GLN A 181 41.95 -3.75 4.70
CA GLN A 181 41.93 -4.60 3.50
C GLN A 181 41.84 -6.10 3.79
N VAL A 182 42.46 -6.58 4.88
CA VAL A 182 42.45 -8.00 5.24
C VAL A 182 41.04 -8.46 5.56
N HIS A 183 40.28 -7.65 6.29
CA HIS A 183 38.90 -7.94 6.66
C HIS A 183 37.97 -7.83 5.45
N TRP A 184 38.14 -6.81 4.61
CA TRP A 184 37.34 -6.65 3.40
C TRP A 184 37.58 -7.74 2.36
N ARG A 185 38.83 -8.15 2.12
CA ARG A 185 39.16 -9.28 1.22
C ARG A 185 38.53 -10.58 1.71
N LYS A 186 38.55 -10.83 3.03
CA LYS A 186 37.88 -12.00 3.62
C LYS A 186 36.37 -11.96 3.39
N ALA A 187 35.74 -10.78 3.53
CA ALA A 187 34.31 -10.62 3.30
C ALA A 187 33.94 -10.80 1.81
N ILE A 188 34.73 -10.24 0.90
CA ILE A 188 34.58 -10.41 -0.56
C ILE A 188 34.68 -11.89 -0.95
N HIS A 189 35.71 -12.57 -0.45
CA HIS A 189 35.92 -13.99 -0.75
C HIS A 189 34.78 -14.85 -0.23
N ALA A 190 34.27 -14.58 0.98
CA ALA A 190 33.12 -15.29 1.54
C ALA A 190 31.85 -15.10 0.72
N GLU A 191 31.60 -13.89 0.19
CA GLU A 191 30.46 -13.61 -0.69
C GLU A 191 30.59 -14.35 -2.03
N LEU A 192 31.76 -14.30 -2.68
CA LEU A 192 32.00 -15.00 -3.94
C LEU A 192 31.90 -16.51 -3.78
N GLU A 193 32.42 -17.07 -2.68
CA GLU A 193 32.32 -18.49 -2.38
C GLU A 193 30.86 -18.91 -2.13
N SER A 194 30.07 -18.08 -1.44
CA SER A 194 28.62 -18.27 -1.29
C SER A 194 27.90 -18.33 -2.64
N MET A 195 28.24 -17.42 -3.56
CA MET A 195 27.67 -17.40 -4.92
C MET A 195 28.10 -18.63 -5.74
N ARG A 196 29.36 -19.07 -5.59
CA ARG A 196 29.90 -20.25 -6.27
C ARG A 196 29.23 -21.53 -5.79
N LEU A 197 29.13 -21.74 -4.47
CA LEU A 197 28.47 -22.89 -3.85
C LEU A 197 27.00 -23.01 -4.27
N ARG A 198 26.33 -21.87 -4.45
CA ARG A 198 24.91 -21.82 -4.85
C ARG A 198 24.71 -21.85 -6.37
N GLY A 199 25.77 -21.84 -7.16
CA GLY A 199 25.68 -21.83 -8.63
C GLY A 199 24.96 -20.59 -9.16
N VAL A 200 25.20 -19.42 -8.57
CA VAL A 200 24.51 -18.17 -8.94
C VAL A 200 24.83 -17.75 -10.38
N PHE A 201 26.09 -17.95 -10.79
CA PHE A 201 26.59 -17.57 -12.10
C PHE A 201 26.93 -18.79 -12.95
N ARG A 202 26.73 -18.63 -14.26
CA ARG A 202 27.28 -19.51 -15.29
C ARG A 202 28.15 -18.69 -16.25
N ALA A 203 29.36 -19.14 -16.55
CA ALA A 203 30.20 -18.50 -17.55
C ALA A 203 29.54 -18.61 -18.94
N ALA A 204 29.45 -17.49 -19.66
CA ALA A 204 28.76 -17.44 -20.95
C ALA A 204 29.42 -16.43 -21.91
N LYS A 205 29.21 -16.66 -23.21
CA LYS A 205 29.48 -15.64 -24.25
C LYS A 205 28.26 -14.78 -24.43
N LEU A 206 28.45 -13.47 -24.57
CA LEU A 206 27.33 -12.54 -24.70
C LEU A 206 26.63 -12.77 -26.05
N PRO A 207 25.33 -13.14 -26.07
CA PRO A 207 24.61 -13.32 -27.32
C PRO A 207 24.47 -12.01 -28.10
N ASN A 208 24.48 -12.09 -29.43
CA ASN A 208 24.31 -10.92 -30.30
C ASN A 208 23.00 -10.18 -29.99
N GLY A 209 23.09 -8.86 -29.73
CA GLY A 209 21.94 -8.01 -29.45
C GLY A 209 21.50 -7.96 -27.98
N GLN A 210 22.14 -8.72 -27.08
CA GLN A 210 21.93 -8.62 -25.64
C GLN A 210 22.98 -7.75 -24.96
N ARG A 211 22.66 -7.24 -23.77
CA ARG A 211 23.54 -6.36 -23.01
C ARG A 211 23.79 -6.93 -21.62
N ALA A 212 25.06 -6.97 -21.22
CA ALA A 212 25.45 -7.31 -19.87
C ALA A 212 25.20 -6.13 -18.90
N ILE A 213 24.61 -6.42 -17.75
CA ILE A 213 24.36 -5.48 -16.67
C ILE A 213 25.63 -5.36 -15.82
N GLY A 214 26.00 -4.13 -15.46
CA GLY A 214 27.14 -3.92 -14.57
C GLY A 214 26.83 -4.36 -13.14
N THR A 215 27.85 -4.76 -12.39
CA THR A 215 27.76 -5.04 -10.95
C THR A 215 28.49 -3.95 -10.15
N LYS A 216 28.26 -3.90 -8.83
CA LYS A 216 28.94 -3.03 -7.88
C LYS A 216 29.08 -3.75 -6.54
N TRP A 217 30.20 -3.55 -5.86
CA TRP A 217 30.38 -3.96 -4.47
C TRP A 217 29.79 -2.94 -3.49
N VAL A 218 29.05 -3.44 -2.51
CA VAL A 218 28.52 -2.66 -1.38
C VAL A 218 29.14 -3.20 -0.10
N PHE A 219 29.81 -2.33 0.65
CA PHE A 219 30.50 -2.65 1.88
C PHE A 219 29.74 -2.04 3.07
N LYS A 220 29.63 -2.81 4.16
CA LYS A 220 29.00 -2.35 5.39
C LYS A 220 29.70 -2.96 6.61
N ILE A 221 29.91 -2.16 7.65
CA ILE A 221 30.44 -2.61 8.94
C ILE A 221 29.26 -2.81 9.88
N LYS A 222 29.04 -4.06 10.32
CA LYS A 222 28.12 -4.35 11.42
C LYS A 222 28.83 -4.08 12.74
N ARG A 223 28.22 -3.27 13.60
CA ARG A 223 28.71 -2.95 14.95
C ARG A 223 27.76 -3.53 16.00
N LYS A 224 28.30 -3.91 17.15
CA LYS A 224 27.52 -4.32 18.33
C LYS A 224 26.97 -3.08 19.04
N ALA A 225 26.07 -3.31 20.00
CA ALA A 225 25.47 -2.25 20.82
C ALA A 225 26.50 -1.45 21.64
N ASP A 226 27.68 -2.02 21.92
CA ASP A 226 28.79 -1.36 22.59
C ASP A 226 29.66 -0.49 21.65
N GLY A 227 29.32 -0.42 20.36
CA GLY A 227 30.05 0.31 19.32
C GLY A 227 31.24 -0.46 18.71
N SER A 228 31.57 -1.64 19.23
CA SER A 228 32.62 -2.50 18.69
C SER A 228 32.23 -3.13 17.36
N ILE A 229 33.21 -3.47 16.53
CA ILE A 229 32.94 -4.08 15.22
C ILE A 229 32.54 -5.54 15.42
N GLU A 230 31.34 -5.89 14.97
CA GLU A 230 30.82 -7.25 14.95
C GLU A 230 31.34 -8.01 13.72
N LYS A 231 31.15 -7.43 12.52
CA LYS A 231 31.47 -8.11 11.26
C LYS A 231 31.58 -7.13 10.09
N TYR A 232 32.54 -7.39 9.19
CA TYR A 232 32.63 -6.76 7.88
C TYR A 232 31.74 -7.52 6.88
N LYS A 233 30.86 -6.82 6.17
CA LYS A 233 29.95 -7.39 5.18
C LYS A 233 30.19 -6.78 3.80
N ALA A 234 30.53 -7.61 2.83
CA ALA A 234 30.59 -7.24 1.42
C ALA A 234 29.45 -7.93 0.68
N ARG A 235 28.78 -7.22 -0.22
CA ARG A 235 27.75 -7.78 -1.10
C ARG A 235 28.00 -7.37 -2.53
N LEU A 236 27.88 -8.31 -3.45
CA LEU A 236 27.89 -8.02 -4.87
C LEU A 236 26.46 -7.74 -5.35
N VAL A 237 26.26 -6.55 -5.93
CA VAL A 237 24.94 -6.01 -6.27
C VAL A 237 24.88 -5.71 -7.77
N ALA A 238 23.83 -6.15 -8.44
CA ALA A 238 23.54 -5.77 -9.82
C ALA A 238 23.12 -4.29 -9.92
N LYS A 239 23.52 -3.61 -10.98
CA LYS A 239 23.03 -2.27 -11.33
C LYS A 239 21.65 -2.37 -11.98
N GLY A 240 20.66 -2.89 -11.25
CA GLY A 240 19.33 -3.20 -11.79
C GLY A 240 18.50 -2.00 -12.25
N PHE A 241 18.89 -0.76 -11.89
CA PHE A 241 18.33 0.45 -12.52
C PHE A 241 18.56 0.50 -14.03
N ARG A 242 19.55 -0.25 -14.55
CA ARG A 242 19.78 -0.41 -15.99
C ARG A 242 18.89 -1.47 -16.63
N GLN A 243 18.14 -2.29 -15.88
CA GLN A 243 17.25 -3.32 -16.44
C GLN A 243 16.08 -2.71 -17.20
N LYS A 244 15.75 -3.31 -18.35
CA LYS A 244 14.64 -2.96 -19.23
C LYS A 244 13.46 -3.93 -19.06
N TYR A 245 12.28 -3.37 -18.83
CA TYR A 245 11.02 -4.10 -18.83
C TYR A 245 10.77 -4.80 -20.18
N GLY A 246 10.25 -6.03 -20.14
CA GLY A 246 9.97 -6.84 -21.32
C GLY A 246 11.19 -7.54 -21.94
N ILE A 247 12.39 -7.26 -21.42
CA ILE A 247 13.64 -7.91 -21.83
C ILE A 247 14.28 -8.62 -20.63
N ASP A 248 14.64 -7.84 -19.59
CA ASP A 248 15.38 -8.35 -18.43
C ASP A 248 14.45 -8.82 -17.30
N TYR A 249 13.18 -8.41 -17.34
CA TYR A 249 12.12 -8.79 -16.40
C TYR A 249 10.75 -8.47 -16.98
N THR A 250 9.73 -9.24 -16.60
CA THR A 250 8.33 -8.97 -16.92
C THR A 250 7.50 -8.64 -15.69
N GLU A 251 7.83 -9.20 -14.54
CA GLU A 251 7.11 -8.95 -13.29
C GLU A 251 8.08 -8.79 -12.11
N THR A 252 7.77 -7.85 -11.22
CA THR A 252 8.63 -7.51 -10.06
C THR A 252 7.89 -7.59 -8.74
N PHE A 253 6.57 -7.77 -8.77
CA PHE A 253 5.76 -7.79 -7.56
C PHE A 253 6.15 -8.99 -6.68
N SER A 254 6.41 -8.71 -5.41
CA SER A 254 6.62 -9.69 -4.36
C SER A 254 5.72 -9.30 -3.19
N PRO A 255 4.99 -10.25 -2.58
CA PRO A 255 4.25 -9.98 -1.37
C PRO A 255 5.19 -9.64 -0.21
N VAL A 256 4.65 -8.91 0.76
CA VAL A 256 5.33 -8.53 2.01
C VAL A 256 4.31 -8.68 3.13
N VAL A 257 4.72 -9.30 4.24
CA VAL A 257 3.82 -9.49 5.37
C VAL A 257 3.28 -8.16 5.88
N LYS A 258 1.98 -8.15 6.18
CA LYS A 258 1.34 -7.01 6.83
C LYS A 258 1.63 -7.04 8.34
N TYR A 259 1.85 -5.87 8.93
CA TYR A 259 1.99 -5.75 10.38
C TYR A 259 0.75 -6.25 11.14
N VAL A 260 -0.43 -6.16 10.54
CA VAL A 260 -1.67 -6.69 11.10
C VAL A 260 -1.57 -8.22 11.29
N THR A 261 -1.15 -8.94 10.26
CA THR A 261 -0.93 -10.40 10.30
C THR A 261 0.13 -10.77 11.33
N LEU A 262 1.27 -10.06 11.34
CA LEU A 262 2.31 -10.27 12.34
C LEU A 262 1.77 -10.10 13.78
N ARG A 263 1.05 -9.01 14.04
CA ARG A 263 0.44 -8.73 15.35
C ARG A 263 -0.58 -9.79 15.76
N MET A 264 -1.41 -10.25 14.83
CA MET A 264 -2.40 -11.30 15.08
C MET A 264 -1.74 -12.63 15.41
N VAL A 265 -0.75 -13.06 14.62
CA VAL A 265 0.00 -14.30 14.87
C VAL A 265 0.68 -14.24 16.24
N ILE A 266 1.37 -13.14 16.56
CA ILE A 266 2.00 -12.96 17.88
C ILE A 266 0.97 -13.02 19.02
N ALA A 267 -0.15 -12.32 18.88
CA ALA A 267 -1.19 -12.29 19.91
C ALA A 267 -1.81 -13.67 20.13
N ILE A 268 -2.11 -14.41 19.06
CA ILE A 268 -2.66 -15.77 19.12
C ILE A 268 -1.64 -16.77 19.69
N SER A 269 -0.39 -16.72 19.24
CA SER A 269 0.68 -17.55 19.80
C SER A 269 0.80 -17.37 21.32
N LYS A 270 0.70 -16.12 21.81
CA LYS A 270 0.75 -15.86 23.25
C LYS A 270 -0.50 -16.28 24.00
N HIS A 271 -1.68 -16.14 23.39
CA HIS A 271 -2.92 -16.65 23.98
C HIS A 271 -2.86 -18.16 24.25
N PHE A 272 -2.33 -18.94 23.31
CA PHE A 272 -2.19 -20.39 23.47
C PHE A 272 -0.87 -20.84 24.13
N GLY A 273 0.02 -19.91 24.48
CA GLY A 273 1.31 -20.24 25.08
C GLY A 273 2.31 -20.91 24.13
N TRP A 274 2.18 -20.70 22.82
CA TRP A 274 3.08 -21.26 21.82
C TRP A 274 4.42 -20.51 21.77
N PRO A 275 5.53 -21.21 21.51
CA PRO A 275 6.81 -20.54 21.28
C PRO A 275 6.77 -19.75 19.98
N ILE A 276 7.60 -18.73 19.90
CA ILE A 276 7.80 -17.93 18.70
C ILE A 276 9.30 -17.93 18.40
N ASP A 277 9.67 -18.71 17.40
CA ASP A 277 11.03 -18.88 16.94
C ASP A 277 11.25 -18.00 15.71
N GLN A 278 12.47 -17.49 15.55
CA GLN A 278 12.85 -16.71 14.37
C GLN A 278 14.04 -17.35 13.68
N LEU A 279 13.90 -17.53 12.38
CA LEU A 279 14.95 -17.98 11.49
C LEU A 279 15.33 -16.83 10.55
N ASP A 280 16.62 -16.72 10.22
CA ASP A 280 17.13 -15.79 9.21
C ASP A 280 17.78 -16.58 8.08
N VAL A 281 17.33 -16.37 6.85
CA VAL A 281 17.88 -17.03 5.67
C VAL A 281 19.17 -16.35 5.24
N VAL A 282 20.27 -17.09 5.31
CA VAL A 282 21.59 -16.58 4.91
C VAL A 282 21.60 -16.40 3.39
N THR A 283 21.71 -15.14 2.95
CA THR A 283 21.79 -14.76 1.52
C THR A 283 20.56 -15.16 0.70
N ALA A 284 19.36 -14.87 1.20
CA ALA A 284 18.10 -15.37 0.63
C ALA A 284 17.94 -15.17 -0.89
N PHE A 285 18.25 -13.98 -1.42
CA PHE A 285 18.15 -13.73 -2.87
C PHE A 285 19.01 -14.67 -3.73
N LEU A 286 20.12 -15.20 -3.20
CA LEU A 286 20.99 -16.13 -3.93
C LEU A 286 20.38 -17.53 -4.10
N TYR A 287 19.24 -17.83 -3.47
CA TYR A 287 18.49 -19.05 -3.73
C TYR A 287 17.49 -18.90 -4.87
N GLY A 288 17.03 -17.67 -5.13
CA GLY A 288 16.00 -17.38 -6.11
C GLY A 288 16.41 -17.81 -7.52
N VAL A 289 15.66 -18.72 -8.16
CA VAL A 289 16.01 -19.24 -9.49
C VAL A 289 15.48 -18.32 -10.59
N MET A 290 16.37 -17.78 -11.42
CA MET A 290 15.99 -16.87 -12.51
C MET A 290 15.28 -17.63 -13.63
N LYS A 291 14.17 -17.08 -14.11
CA LYS A 291 13.45 -17.58 -15.29
C LYS A 291 13.88 -16.82 -16.55
N GLU A 292 14.18 -15.54 -16.40
CA GLU A 292 14.69 -14.68 -17.48
C GLU A 292 16.20 -14.82 -17.66
N GLN A 293 16.65 -14.65 -18.91
CA GLN A 293 18.07 -14.60 -19.22
C GLN A 293 18.62 -13.21 -18.96
N VAL A 294 19.39 -13.08 -17.88
CA VAL A 294 20.07 -11.83 -17.53
C VAL A 294 21.57 -12.07 -17.49
N PHE A 295 22.33 -11.25 -18.22
CA PHE A 295 23.79 -11.32 -18.26
C PHE A 295 24.39 -10.18 -17.44
N CYS A 296 25.53 -10.46 -16.81
CA CYS A 296 26.29 -9.55 -15.98
C CYS A 296 27.71 -9.42 -16.50
N VAL A 297 28.25 -8.21 -16.38
CA VAL A 297 29.68 -7.95 -16.58
C VAL A 297 30.45 -8.68 -15.48
N ILE A 298 31.61 -9.23 -15.82
CA ILE A 298 32.50 -9.91 -14.88
C ILE A 298 32.82 -8.94 -13.72
N PRO A 299 32.46 -9.28 -12.48
CA PRO A 299 32.73 -8.44 -11.33
C PRO A 299 34.22 -8.26 -11.06
N GLU A 300 34.58 -7.10 -10.51
CA GLU A 300 35.94 -6.86 -9.99
C GLU A 300 36.30 -7.90 -8.92
N GLY A 301 37.47 -8.52 -9.06
CA GLY A 301 37.95 -9.60 -8.18
C GLY A 301 37.57 -11.02 -8.61
N VAL A 302 36.88 -11.18 -9.74
CA VAL A 302 36.58 -12.49 -10.34
C VAL A 302 37.43 -12.69 -11.60
N GLU A 303 38.25 -13.74 -11.60
CA GLU A 303 39.00 -14.17 -12.78
C GLU A 303 38.16 -15.17 -13.57
N LEU A 304 38.03 -14.93 -14.88
CA LEU A 304 37.32 -15.80 -15.81
C LEU A 304 38.25 -16.16 -16.96
N ASP A 305 38.11 -17.37 -17.50
CA ASP A 305 38.86 -17.76 -18.70
C ASP A 305 38.57 -16.81 -19.87
N SER A 306 39.62 -16.48 -20.63
CA SER A 306 39.56 -15.59 -21.81
C SER A 306 38.59 -16.00 -22.91
N THR A 307 37.98 -17.19 -22.80
CA THR A 307 36.98 -17.72 -23.73
C THR A 307 35.56 -17.20 -23.46
N PHE A 308 35.32 -16.56 -22.31
CA PHE A 308 34.01 -16.06 -21.90
C PHE A 308 34.05 -14.55 -21.68
N ASP A 309 32.98 -13.87 -22.11
CA ASP A 309 32.90 -12.41 -22.08
C ASP A 309 32.03 -11.90 -20.92
N CYS A 310 31.19 -12.77 -20.33
CA CYS A 310 30.21 -12.38 -19.33
C CYS A 310 29.78 -13.55 -18.43
N LEU A 311 28.99 -13.22 -17.40
CA LEU A 311 28.33 -14.17 -16.51
C LEU A 311 26.83 -14.14 -16.74
N GLU A 312 26.22 -15.28 -16.98
CA GLU A 312 24.76 -15.44 -16.95
C GLU A 312 24.29 -15.65 -15.51
N LEU A 313 23.24 -14.94 -15.11
CA LEU A 313 22.58 -15.10 -13.83
C LEU A 313 21.61 -16.27 -13.87
N VAL A 314 22.00 -17.39 -13.27
CA VAL A 314 21.13 -18.55 -13.05
C VAL A 314 20.24 -18.32 -11.82
N LYS A 315 20.76 -17.58 -10.84
CA LYS A 315 20.02 -17.17 -9.64
C LYS A 315 20.08 -15.67 -9.43
N SER A 316 19.09 -15.16 -8.71
CA SER A 316 18.96 -13.73 -8.47
C SER A 316 20.06 -13.23 -7.52
N ILE A 317 20.44 -11.97 -7.70
CA ILE A 317 21.36 -11.26 -6.81
C ILE A 317 20.74 -9.94 -6.36
N TYR A 318 21.32 -9.36 -5.30
CA TYR A 318 20.92 -8.05 -4.80
C TYR A 318 20.89 -7.00 -5.93
N GLY A 319 19.92 -6.10 -5.89
CA GLY A 319 19.83 -4.97 -6.81
C GLY A 319 19.11 -5.25 -8.13
N LEU A 320 18.79 -6.52 -8.46
CA LEU A 320 17.85 -6.82 -9.55
C LEU A 320 16.43 -6.43 -9.15
N LYS A 321 15.65 -5.94 -10.13
CA LYS A 321 14.26 -5.50 -9.93
C LYS A 321 13.31 -6.64 -9.51
N GLN A 322 13.55 -7.86 -9.99
CA GLN A 322 12.74 -9.05 -9.69
C GLN A 322 13.26 -9.90 -8.52
N ALA A 323 14.41 -9.55 -7.89
CA ALA A 323 15.07 -10.43 -6.92
C ALA A 323 14.17 -10.88 -5.77
N SER A 324 13.38 -9.96 -5.21
CA SER A 324 12.48 -10.28 -4.10
C SER A 324 11.37 -11.25 -4.50
N ARG A 325 10.82 -11.09 -5.71
CA ARG A 325 9.79 -11.97 -6.24
C ARG A 325 10.34 -13.37 -6.45
N VAL A 326 11.47 -13.47 -7.15
CA VAL A 326 12.08 -14.76 -7.50
C VAL A 326 12.45 -15.54 -6.23
N TRP A 327 12.92 -14.84 -5.19
CA TRP A 327 13.10 -15.41 -3.87
C TRP A 327 11.79 -15.92 -3.27
N ASN A 328 10.75 -15.10 -3.24
CA ASN A 328 9.45 -15.50 -2.68
C ASN A 328 8.86 -16.72 -3.42
N GLU A 329 8.90 -16.76 -4.75
CA GLU A 329 8.46 -17.94 -5.53
C GLU A 329 9.24 -19.20 -5.15
N THR A 330 10.58 -19.09 -5.01
CA THR A 330 11.43 -20.23 -4.61
C THR A 330 11.13 -20.71 -3.19
N PHE A 331 10.84 -19.79 -2.28
CA PHE A 331 10.47 -20.12 -0.90
C PHE A 331 9.09 -20.78 -0.84
N ASP A 332 8.12 -20.20 -1.56
CA ASP A 332 6.75 -20.67 -1.66
C ASP A 332 6.67 -22.11 -2.20
N GLU A 333 7.31 -22.36 -3.35
CA GLU A 333 7.37 -23.68 -3.97
C GLU A 333 7.90 -24.75 -2.99
N TYR A 334 8.94 -24.40 -2.22
CA TYR A 334 9.51 -25.32 -1.24
C TYR A 334 8.61 -25.53 -0.03
N VAL A 335 8.08 -24.47 0.57
CA VAL A 335 7.22 -24.56 1.76
C VAL A 335 5.91 -25.30 1.46
N CYS A 336 5.33 -25.08 0.29
CA CYS A 336 4.19 -25.88 -0.17
C CYS A 336 4.56 -27.35 -0.39
N SER A 337 5.76 -27.65 -0.89
CA SER A 337 6.20 -29.05 -1.09
C SER A 337 6.32 -29.86 0.20
N ILE A 338 6.58 -29.20 1.34
CA ILE A 338 6.64 -29.83 2.67
C ILE A 338 5.28 -29.85 3.40
N GLY A 339 4.19 -29.54 2.68
CA GLY A 339 2.81 -29.73 3.12
C GLY A 339 2.17 -28.53 3.80
N PHE A 340 2.72 -27.32 3.65
CA PHE A 340 2.05 -26.09 4.07
C PHE A 340 1.12 -25.56 2.98
N GLN A 341 0.08 -24.87 3.40
CA GLN A 341 -0.82 -24.12 2.52
C GLN A 341 -0.63 -22.63 2.77
N VAL A 342 -0.65 -21.83 1.71
CA VAL A 342 -0.66 -20.37 1.79
C VAL A 342 -2.02 -19.92 2.29
N SER A 343 -2.06 -18.93 3.19
CA SER A 343 -3.31 -18.31 3.64
C SER A 343 -4.06 -17.66 2.47
N ASP A 344 -5.38 -17.79 2.47
CA ASP A 344 -6.25 -17.16 1.48
C ASP A 344 -6.26 -15.61 1.61
N PHE A 345 -5.82 -15.08 2.74
CA PHE A 345 -5.93 -13.66 3.10
C PHE A 345 -4.58 -12.93 3.23
N ASP A 346 -3.48 -13.65 3.46
CA ASP A 346 -2.11 -13.11 3.45
C ASP A 346 -1.11 -14.08 2.80
N PRO A 347 -0.55 -13.75 1.61
CA PRO A 347 0.38 -14.63 0.89
C PRO A 347 1.73 -14.83 1.59
N CYS A 348 2.01 -14.14 2.69
CA CYS A 348 3.21 -14.34 3.49
C CYS A 348 2.98 -15.24 4.72
N LEU A 349 1.74 -15.68 4.97
CA LEU A 349 1.39 -16.62 6.04
C LEU A 349 1.15 -18.00 5.44
N TYR A 350 1.88 -18.98 5.97
CA TYR A 350 1.72 -20.39 5.63
C TYR A 350 1.21 -21.16 6.85
N ILE A 351 0.25 -22.05 6.61
CA ILE A 351 -0.42 -22.82 7.64
C ILE A 351 -0.29 -24.30 7.32
N LYS A 352 0.10 -25.09 8.32
CA LYS A 352 0.09 -26.56 8.25
C LYS A 352 -0.64 -27.11 9.47
N THR A 353 -1.59 -28.00 9.23
CA THR A 353 -2.34 -28.71 10.28
C THR A 353 -2.08 -30.21 10.17
N SER A 354 -1.68 -30.86 11.26
CA SER A 354 -1.46 -32.31 11.35
C SER A 354 -1.93 -32.82 12.70
N ASP A 355 -2.77 -33.86 12.72
CA ASP A 355 -3.19 -34.57 13.95
C ASP A 355 -3.75 -33.65 15.05
N GLY A 356 -4.49 -32.61 14.68
CA GLY A 356 -5.05 -31.62 15.62
C GLY A 356 -4.03 -30.60 16.13
N HIS A 357 -2.81 -30.58 15.60
CA HIS A 357 -1.82 -29.55 15.83
C HIS A 357 -1.65 -28.65 14.61
N CYS A 358 -1.23 -27.41 14.82
CA CYS A 358 -0.89 -26.48 13.74
C CYS A 358 0.50 -25.88 13.89
N VAL A 359 1.08 -25.49 12.76
CA VAL A 359 2.29 -24.69 12.64
C VAL A 359 2.03 -23.57 11.65
N PHE A 360 2.46 -22.37 12.01
CA PHE A 360 2.43 -21.18 11.19
C PHE A 360 3.85 -20.76 10.84
N ILE A 361 4.07 -20.44 9.57
CA ILE A 361 5.27 -19.78 9.08
C ILE A 361 4.87 -18.41 8.56
N LEU A 362 5.51 -17.36 9.06
CA LEU A 362 5.34 -16.00 8.57
C LEU A 362 6.64 -15.52 7.93
N VAL A 363 6.59 -15.13 6.65
CA VAL A 363 7.79 -14.80 5.89
C VAL A 363 7.86 -13.31 5.61
N TYR A 364 9.00 -12.70 5.91
CA TYR A 364 9.33 -11.36 5.50
C TYR A 364 10.70 -11.32 4.86
N VAL A 365 10.73 -11.62 3.56
CA VAL A 365 11.98 -11.65 2.79
C VAL A 365 12.97 -12.63 3.44
N ASP A 366 13.98 -12.17 4.16
CA ASP A 366 15.02 -13.03 4.75
C ASP A 366 14.60 -13.55 6.15
N ASP A 367 13.68 -12.85 6.85
CA ASP A 367 13.19 -13.22 8.17
C ASP A 367 12.02 -14.21 8.07
N VAL A 368 12.06 -15.28 8.87
CA VAL A 368 11.01 -16.30 8.93
C VAL A 368 10.62 -16.53 10.39
N LEU A 369 9.39 -16.20 10.75
CA LEU A 369 8.81 -16.49 12.06
C LEU A 369 8.15 -17.87 12.02
N VAL A 370 8.42 -18.72 13.01
CA VAL A 370 7.79 -20.04 13.14
C VAL A 370 7.14 -20.15 14.52
N THR A 371 5.87 -20.54 14.55
CA THR A 371 5.10 -20.74 15.79
C THR A 371 4.05 -21.83 15.59
N GLY A 372 3.52 -22.40 16.66
CA GLY A 372 2.54 -23.48 16.54
C GLY A 372 2.30 -24.22 17.84
N SER A 373 1.34 -25.14 17.80
CA SER A 373 0.85 -25.86 18.97
C SER A 373 1.74 -27.02 19.42
N SER A 374 2.67 -27.47 18.57
CA SER A 374 3.55 -28.62 18.87
C SER A 374 5.01 -28.27 18.65
N LEU A 375 5.82 -28.43 19.71
CA LEU A 375 7.28 -28.24 19.67
C LEU A 375 7.96 -29.19 18.68
N GLU A 376 7.42 -30.41 18.53
CA GLU A 376 7.96 -31.39 17.60
C GLU A 376 7.75 -30.96 16.15
N LEU A 377 6.53 -30.54 15.79
CA LEU A 377 6.23 -30.06 14.44
C LEU A 377 7.00 -28.78 14.11
N ILE A 378 7.21 -27.90 15.08
CA ILE A 378 8.08 -26.72 14.91
C ILE A 378 9.51 -27.17 14.62
N ALA A 379 10.08 -28.08 15.43
CA ALA A 379 11.44 -28.56 15.22
C ALA A 379 11.62 -29.26 13.87
N GLN A 380 10.64 -30.07 13.45
CA GLN A 380 10.60 -30.70 12.13
C GLN A 380 10.58 -29.64 11.03
N THR A 381 9.68 -28.65 11.12
CA THR A 381 9.58 -27.54 10.16
C THR A 381 10.91 -26.78 10.03
N LYS A 382 11.57 -26.48 11.16
CA LYS A 382 12.88 -25.83 11.16
C LYS A 382 13.95 -26.68 10.48
N ASN A 383 13.94 -27.99 10.71
CA ASN A 383 14.87 -28.91 10.07
C ASN A 383 14.64 -29.01 8.57
N ASP A 384 13.37 -29.14 8.14
CA ASP A 384 12.99 -29.15 6.72
C ASP A 384 13.51 -27.89 6.05
N LEU A 385 13.17 -26.70 6.58
CA LEU A 385 13.68 -25.43 6.09
C LEU A 385 15.22 -25.37 5.99
N LYS A 386 15.93 -25.90 7.00
CA LYS A 386 17.41 -25.99 7.00
C LYS A 386 17.98 -26.97 5.98
N THR A 387 17.20 -27.96 5.51
CA THR A 387 17.67 -28.87 4.44
C THR A 387 17.82 -28.14 3.11
N ARG A 388 16.97 -27.14 2.84
CA ARG A 388 16.96 -26.40 1.58
C ARG A 388 17.73 -25.08 1.67
N PHE A 389 17.64 -24.41 2.80
CA PHE A 389 18.18 -23.08 3.00
C PHE A 389 19.15 -23.07 4.18
N GLU A 390 20.34 -22.51 3.98
CA GLU A 390 21.22 -22.16 5.09
C GLU A 390 20.56 -21.07 5.94
N MET A 391 20.28 -21.37 7.21
CA MET A 391 19.55 -20.48 8.12
C MET A 391 20.26 -20.33 9.47
N THR A 392 20.16 -19.14 10.05
CA THR A 392 20.50 -18.88 11.44
C THR A 392 19.24 -19.06 12.30
N ASP A 393 19.34 -19.83 13.39
CA ASP A 393 18.19 -20.13 14.26
C ASP A 393 18.29 -19.35 15.57
N SER A 394 17.34 -18.45 15.79
CA SER A 394 17.12 -17.76 17.06
C SER A 394 15.89 -18.38 17.72
N SER A 395 16.10 -19.32 18.63
CA SER A 395 15.05 -20.09 19.31
C SER A 395 14.06 -19.25 20.12
N LYS A 396 14.34 -17.98 20.38
CA LYS A 396 13.39 -17.04 20.98
C LYS A 396 13.43 -15.74 20.19
N CYS A 397 12.30 -15.39 19.59
CA CYS A 397 12.16 -14.13 18.87
C CYS A 397 12.15 -12.96 19.86
N ALA A 398 13.28 -12.27 19.99
CA ALA A 398 13.39 -11.03 20.73
C ALA A 398 13.16 -9.79 19.85
N PHE A 399 13.34 -9.92 18.53
CA PHE A 399 13.27 -8.79 17.60
C PHE A 399 12.79 -9.21 16.22
N VAL A 400 11.67 -8.65 15.75
CA VAL A 400 11.09 -8.96 14.44
C VAL A 400 10.74 -7.68 13.70
N LEU A 401 11.22 -7.50 12.47
CA LEU A 401 10.92 -6.35 11.62
C LEU A 401 11.16 -4.97 12.24
N GLY A 402 12.19 -4.82 13.08
CA GLY A 402 12.43 -3.55 13.76
C GLY A 402 11.65 -3.38 15.08
N ILE A 403 10.95 -4.42 15.54
CA ILE A 403 10.08 -4.42 16.72
C ILE A 403 10.65 -5.36 17.78
N GLU A 404 10.85 -4.84 18.99
CA GLU A 404 11.27 -5.58 20.17
C GLU A 404 10.06 -6.31 20.78
N LEU A 405 10.23 -7.60 21.07
CA LEU A 405 9.25 -8.43 21.78
C LEU A 405 9.71 -8.61 23.22
N LEU A 406 8.97 -7.99 24.14
CA LEU A 406 9.26 -8.04 25.58
C LEU A 406 8.22 -8.92 26.27
N ASP A 407 8.64 -10.09 26.75
CA ASP A 407 7.75 -10.98 27.50
C ASP A 407 7.58 -10.47 28.93
N GLY A 408 6.33 -10.39 29.38
CA GLY A 408 5.98 -10.12 30.78
C GLY A 408 5.92 -11.40 31.62
N GLU A 409 6.14 -11.27 32.93
CA GLU A 409 6.01 -12.38 33.87
C GLU A 409 4.58 -12.96 33.93
N ASP A 410 3.58 -12.15 33.58
CA ASP A 410 2.16 -12.53 33.48
C ASP A 410 1.81 -13.28 32.17
N GLY A 411 2.82 -13.66 31.38
CA GLY A 411 2.64 -14.30 30.07
C GLY A 411 2.24 -13.34 28.95
N SER A 412 2.20 -12.03 29.22
CA SER A 412 1.97 -11.02 28.18
C SER A 412 3.17 -10.84 27.25
N VAL A 413 2.93 -10.25 26.08
CA VAL A 413 4.01 -9.76 25.20
C VAL A 413 3.76 -8.30 24.88
N THR A 414 4.83 -7.49 24.96
CA THR A 414 4.80 -6.08 24.60
C THR A 414 5.64 -5.86 23.35
N LEU A 415 5.02 -5.32 22.30
CA LEU A 415 5.68 -4.92 21.06
C LEU A 415 6.11 -3.47 21.16
N CYS A 416 7.42 -3.25 21.16
CA CYS A 416 8.08 -1.99 21.49
C CYS A 416 9.06 -1.59 20.38
N GLN A 417 9.29 -0.29 20.19
CA GLN A 417 10.31 0.23 19.26
C GLN A 417 11.18 1.31 19.93
N ARG A 418 11.60 1.06 21.18
CA ARG A 418 12.36 2.03 21.99
C ARG A 418 13.64 2.48 21.28
N ARG A 419 14.43 1.55 20.76
CA ARG A 419 15.68 1.88 20.04
C ARG A 419 15.42 2.80 18.85
N TYR A 420 14.41 2.48 18.05
CA TYR A 420 14.02 3.31 16.91
C TYR A 420 13.56 4.71 17.34
N VAL A 421 12.80 4.81 18.45
CA VAL A 421 12.38 6.10 19.00
C VAL A 421 13.59 6.93 19.44
N ASP A 422 14.57 6.33 20.12
CA ASP A 422 15.81 7.01 20.51
C ASP A 422 16.62 7.48 19.30
N ASP A 423 16.71 6.66 18.25
CA ASP A 423 17.44 6.99 17.03
C ASP A 423 16.80 8.16 16.27
N ILE A 424 15.47 8.16 16.10
CA ILE A 424 14.79 9.28 15.43
C ILE A 424 14.86 10.56 16.27
N LEU A 425 14.82 10.48 17.60
CA LEU A 425 14.94 11.65 18.46
C LEU A 425 16.34 12.27 18.34
N LYS A 426 17.40 11.46 18.36
CA LYS A 426 18.77 11.95 18.11
C LYS A 426 18.92 12.54 16.71
N ARG A 427 18.41 11.86 15.69
CA ARG A 427 18.49 12.30 14.28
C ARG A 427 17.91 13.70 14.06
N PHE A 428 16.81 14.02 14.74
CA PHE A 428 16.16 15.33 14.61
C PHE A 428 16.51 16.32 15.73
N GLY A 429 17.52 16.02 16.57
CA GLY A 429 17.98 16.91 17.65
C GLY A 429 16.96 17.11 18.76
N MET A 430 16.18 16.08 19.07
CA MET A 430 15.06 16.06 20.02
C MET A 430 15.30 15.11 21.21
N ASP A 431 16.51 14.58 21.38
CA ASP A 431 16.89 13.64 22.44
C ASP A 431 16.87 14.25 23.85
N ASP A 432 17.17 15.55 23.97
CA ASP A 432 17.10 16.32 25.23
C ASP A 432 15.81 17.15 25.36
N CYS A 433 14.80 16.90 24.52
CA CYS A 433 13.59 17.73 24.54
C CYS A 433 12.73 17.49 25.80
N LYS A 434 11.94 18.50 26.21
CA LYS A 434 11.00 18.34 27.33
C LYS A 434 9.76 17.57 26.89
N ALA A 435 9.44 16.50 27.61
CA ALA A 435 8.26 15.68 27.33
C ALA A 435 6.93 16.46 27.41
N VAL A 436 5.93 16.00 26.66
CA VAL A 436 4.53 16.50 26.72
C VAL A 436 3.55 15.34 26.84
N ALA A 437 2.35 15.60 27.38
CA ALA A 437 1.36 14.56 27.67
C ALA A 437 0.47 14.15 26.47
N SER A 438 0.46 14.94 25.39
CA SER A 438 -0.35 14.65 24.18
C SER A 438 0.38 15.11 22.91
N PRO A 439 0.31 14.32 21.82
CA PRO A 439 1.01 14.62 20.57
C PRO A 439 0.41 15.81 19.81
N VAL A 440 -0.85 16.19 20.10
CA VAL A 440 -1.54 17.32 19.43
C VAL A 440 -1.69 18.48 20.40
N ASP A 441 -1.52 19.70 19.89
CA ASP A 441 -1.87 20.91 20.61
C ASP A 441 -3.30 21.32 20.25
N MET A 442 -4.20 21.29 21.23
CA MET A 442 -5.61 21.60 21.04
C MET A 442 -5.87 23.11 20.90
N SER A 443 -4.90 23.95 21.26
CA SER A 443 -5.02 25.41 21.20
C SER A 443 -4.69 25.99 19.83
N SER A 444 -3.86 25.29 19.05
CA SER A 444 -3.47 25.69 17.70
C SER A 444 -4.22 24.88 16.65
N ARG A 445 -4.86 25.54 15.69
CA ARG A 445 -5.39 24.87 14.50
C ARG A 445 -4.48 25.15 13.31
N LEU A 446 -3.95 24.10 12.71
CA LEU A 446 -3.08 24.21 11.53
C LEU A 446 -3.93 24.45 10.28
N VAL A 447 -3.46 25.35 9.43
CA VAL A 447 -4.10 25.70 8.16
C VAL A 447 -3.08 25.64 7.02
N SER A 448 -3.56 25.33 5.82
CA SER A 448 -2.71 25.42 4.64
C SER A 448 -2.27 26.85 4.41
N SER A 449 -1.02 27.04 3.98
CA SER A 449 -0.47 28.35 3.66
C SER A 449 -0.10 28.42 2.19
N ASP A 450 -0.45 29.55 1.56
CA ASP A 450 -0.04 29.90 0.20
C ASP A 450 1.31 30.66 0.19
N ALA A 451 2.00 30.72 1.34
CA ALA A 451 3.31 31.34 1.41
C ALA A 451 4.28 30.64 0.42
N THR A 452 5.00 31.45 -0.35
CA THR A 452 5.98 30.99 -1.33
C THR A 452 7.20 30.32 -0.69
N THR A 453 7.47 30.66 0.57
CA THR A 453 8.64 30.17 1.30
C THR A 453 8.23 29.00 2.17
N LYS A 454 8.93 27.88 1.99
CA LYS A 454 8.81 26.68 2.82
C LYS A 454 9.70 26.83 4.05
N VAL A 455 9.33 26.15 5.13
CA VAL A 455 10.25 25.96 6.27
C VAL A 455 11.49 25.21 5.80
N ASP A 456 12.67 25.70 6.17
CA ASP A 456 13.94 25.01 5.95
C ASP A 456 14.15 23.97 7.05
N ALA A 457 13.44 22.85 6.92
CA ALA A 457 13.51 21.74 7.86
C ALA A 457 13.29 20.40 7.12
N PRO A 458 13.83 19.28 7.63
CA PRO A 458 13.63 17.95 7.07
C PRO A 458 12.20 17.40 7.37
N PHE A 459 11.17 18.17 7.01
CA PHE A 459 9.77 17.89 7.37
C PHE A 459 9.27 16.55 6.83
N ARG A 460 9.47 16.29 5.53
CA ARG A 460 9.02 15.04 4.88
C ARG A 460 9.71 13.82 5.47
N GLU A 461 10.99 13.94 5.77
CA GLU A 461 11.80 12.90 6.38
C GLU A 461 11.32 12.59 7.80
N ALA A 462 11.06 13.62 8.61
CA ALA A 462 10.52 13.48 9.95
C ALA A 462 9.14 12.82 9.97
N VAL A 463 8.22 13.26 9.11
CA VAL A 463 6.89 12.66 9.02
C VAL A 463 6.97 11.21 8.52
N GLY A 464 7.84 10.90 7.55
CA GLY A 464 8.09 9.52 7.11
C GLY A 464 8.58 8.61 8.23
N ALA A 465 9.51 9.08 9.07
CA ALA A 465 9.98 8.35 10.23
C ALA A 465 8.88 8.11 11.28
N LEU A 466 8.07 9.14 11.58
CA LEU A 466 6.96 9.05 12.53
C LEU A 466 5.85 8.11 12.04
N MET A 467 5.55 8.13 10.76
CA MET A 467 4.57 7.22 10.18
C MET A 467 5.04 5.75 10.30
N HIS A 468 6.34 5.45 10.18
CA HIS A 468 6.82 4.07 10.33
C HIS A 468 6.51 3.53 11.72
N LEU A 469 6.80 4.34 12.74
CA LEU A 469 6.45 4.06 14.12
C LEU A 469 4.93 3.90 14.32
N THR A 470 4.15 4.77 13.67
CA THR A 470 2.67 4.73 13.70
C THR A 470 2.11 3.44 13.13
N THR A 471 2.65 2.94 12.02
CA THR A 471 2.13 1.72 11.37
C THR A 471 2.50 0.46 12.14
N ALA A 472 3.70 0.44 12.75
CA ALA A 472 4.23 -0.73 13.42
C ALA A 472 3.70 -0.89 14.86
N THR A 473 3.90 0.11 15.74
CA THR A 473 3.66 -0.06 17.19
C THR A 473 2.99 1.11 17.91
N ARG A 474 2.80 2.28 17.28
CA ARG A 474 2.26 3.48 17.95
C ARG A 474 0.94 3.99 17.35
N PRO A 475 -0.19 3.30 17.61
CA PRO A 475 -1.52 3.77 17.21
C PRO A 475 -1.90 5.13 17.82
N ASP A 476 -1.40 5.42 19.01
CA ASP A 476 -1.68 6.63 19.80
C ASP A 476 -1.20 7.94 19.17
N ILE A 477 -0.31 7.88 18.18
CA ILE A 477 0.12 9.07 17.41
C ILE A 477 -0.52 9.13 16.01
N ALA A 478 -1.38 8.17 15.64
CA ALA A 478 -1.85 8.02 14.27
C ALA A 478 -2.59 9.25 13.75
N PHE A 479 -3.49 9.81 14.55
CA PHE A 479 -4.16 11.06 14.19
C PHE A 479 -3.17 12.22 14.02
N ALA A 480 -2.26 12.40 14.97
CA ALA A 480 -1.30 13.51 14.96
C ALA A 480 -0.41 13.48 13.72
N VAL A 481 0.11 12.29 13.37
CA VAL A 481 0.94 12.07 12.19
C VAL A 481 0.13 12.24 10.90
N GLY A 482 -1.10 11.71 10.86
CA GLY A 482 -2.03 11.89 9.75
C GLY A 482 -2.50 13.33 9.56
N TYR A 483 -2.45 14.14 10.61
CA TYR A 483 -2.78 15.57 10.55
C TYR A 483 -1.63 16.38 9.96
N VAL A 484 -0.39 16.19 10.45
CA VAL A 484 0.78 16.93 9.92
C VAL A 484 1.18 16.49 8.50
N SER A 485 0.87 15.26 8.09
CA SER A 485 1.17 14.77 6.73
C SER A 485 0.44 15.55 5.62
N ARG A 486 -0.68 16.22 5.95
CA ARG A 486 -1.45 17.06 5.03
C ARG A 486 -0.64 18.24 4.49
N PHE A 487 0.43 18.63 5.19
CA PHE A 487 1.24 19.81 4.88
C PHE A 487 2.61 19.47 4.26
N MET A 488 2.84 18.24 3.81
CA MET A 488 4.12 17.80 3.22
C MET A 488 4.52 18.56 1.94
N GLU A 489 3.57 19.11 1.19
CA GLU A 489 3.85 19.83 -0.05
C GLU A 489 4.45 21.22 0.22
N ASN A 490 3.86 21.98 1.14
CA ASN A 490 4.26 23.33 1.53
C ASN A 490 4.28 23.51 3.07
N PRO A 491 5.26 22.90 3.78
CA PRO A 491 5.32 23.00 5.24
C PRO A 491 5.77 24.40 5.70
N GLN A 492 5.22 24.84 6.83
CA GLN A 492 5.46 26.14 7.46
C GLN A 492 5.97 25.93 8.89
N GLU A 493 6.45 26.99 9.55
CA GLU A 493 7.02 26.89 10.90
C GLU A 493 6.04 26.29 11.91
N GLU A 494 4.75 26.66 11.85
CA GLU A 494 3.71 26.10 12.71
C GLU A 494 3.54 24.59 12.52
N HIS A 495 3.65 24.11 11.28
CA HIS A 495 3.63 22.68 10.97
C HIS A 495 4.85 21.97 11.57
N TRP A 496 6.03 22.61 11.52
CA TRP A 496 7.25 22.06 12.10
C TRP A 496 7.19 22.01 13.63
N VAL A 497 6.61 23.03 14.27
CA VAL A 497 6.32 23.02 15.70
C VAL A 497 5.40 21.86 16.08
N ALA A 498 4.37 21.57 15.27
CA ALA A 498 3.49 20.42 15.49
C ALA A 498 4.25 19.08 15.39
N VAL A 499 5.14 18.90 14.40
CA VAL A 499 6.00 17.70 14.30
C VAL A 499 6.91 17.57 15.52
N LYS A 500 7.57 18.65 15.94
CA LYS A 500 8.39 18.69 17.16
C LYS A 500 7.59 18.30 18.41
N ARG A 501 6.31 18.68 18.48
CA ARG A 501 5.45 18.25 19.59
C ARG A 501 5.24 16.73 19.63
N ILE A 502 5.08 16.08 18.48
CA ILE A 502 4.98 14.62 18.41
C ILE A 502 6.26 13.98 18.95
N PHE A 503 7.45 14.48 18.56
CA PHE A 503 8.72 14.03 19.13
C PHE A 503 8.80 14.24 20.66
N ARG A 504 8.34 15.38 21.17
CA ARG A 504 8.26 15.62 22.62
C ARG A 504 7.33 14.64 23.33
N TYR A 505 6.25 14.21 22.70
CA TYR A 505 5.38 13.18 23.26
C TYR A 505 6.08 11.82 23.29
N LEU A 506 6.78 11.45 22.20
CA LEU A 506 7.59 10.24 22.13
C LEU A 506 8.71 10.21 23.17
N GLN A 507 9.35 11.35 23.44
CA GLN A 507 10.37 11.49 24.49
C GLN A 507 9.86 11.04 25.87
N GLY A 508 8.60 11.34 26.20
CA GLY A 508 7.97 10.90 27.46
C GLY A 508 7.39 9.49 27.42
N THR A 509 7.37 8.84 26.24
CA THR A 509 6.67 7.56 26.00
C THR A 509 7.54 6.57 25.22
N LYS A 510 8.87 6.65 25.35
CA LYS A 510 9.82 5.82 24.57
C LYS A 510 9.66 4.32 24.82
N THR A 511 9.29 3.97 26.04
CA THR A 511 9.09 2.60 26.54
C THR A 511 7.67 2.09 26.33
N HIS A 512 6.79 2.88 25.69
CA HIS A 512 5.42 2.46 25.43
C HIS A 512 5.36 1.50 24.24
N GLY A 513 4.59 0.43 24.40
CA GLY A 513 4.37 -0.58 23.36
C GLY A 513 3.01 -1.24 23.45
N ILE A 514 2.64 -1.99 22.41
CA ILE A 514 1.36 -2.72 22.33
C ILE A 514 1.47 -3.99 23.16
N CYS A 515 0.65 -4.12 24.21
CA CYS A 515 0.72 -5.23 25.15
C CYS A 515 -0.45 -6.21 24.95
N TYR A 516 -0.19 -7.39 24.40
CA TYR A 516 -1.17 -8.48 24.32
C TYR A 516 -1.09 -9.34 25.57
N LYS A 517 -2.25 -9.63 26.18
CA LYS A 517 -2.33 -10.46 27.38
C LYS A 517 -3.06 -11.77 27.08
N PRO A 518 -2.62 -12.90 27.66
CA PRO A 518 -3.42 -14.12 27.67
C PRO A 518 -4.81 -13.83 28.26
N SER A 519 -5.82 -14.47 27.68
CA SER A 519 -7.22 -14.32 28.04
C SER A 519 -7.86 -15.70 28.01
N ALA A 520 -8.95 -15.90 28.76
CA ALA A 520 -9.69 -17.16 28.72
C ALA A 520 -10.42 -17.40 27.38
N ARG A 521 -10.69 -16.33 26.63
CA ARG A 521 -11.32 -16.38 25.31
C ARG A 521 -10.66 -15.42 24.33
N ILE A 522 -10.72 -15.76 23.05
CA ILE A 522 -10.31 -14.87 21.97
C ILE A 522 -11.36 -13.75 21.85
N ASP A 523 -10.98 -12.55 22.29
CA ASP A 523 -11.82 -11.36 22.25
C ASP A 523 -11.40 -10.46 21.09
N PHE A 524 -12.28 -10.32 20.10
CA PHE A 524 -12.06 -9.51 18.90
C PHE A 524 -13.17 -8.46 18.75
N ARG A 525 -12.79 -7.18 18.69
CA ARG A 525 -13.74 -6.05 18.65
C ARG A 525 -13.24 -4.90 17.79
N GLY A 526 -14.08 -4.39 16.91
CA GLY A 526 -13.85 -3.14 16.18
C GLY A 526 -14.50 -1.94 16.86
N TYR A 527 -13.97 -0.75 16.59
CA TYR A 527 -14.50 0.56 16.93
C TYR A 527 -14.38 1.46 15.70
N SER A 528 -15.38 2.27 15.41
CA SER A 528 -15.42 3.19 14.27
C SER A 528 -15.90 4.56 14.73
N ASP A 529 -15.17 5.62 14.43
CA ASP A 529 -15.54 7.00 14.78
C ASP A 529 -15.23 7.94 13.61
N ALA A 530 -15.87 9.10 13.58
CA ALA A 530 -15.54 10.19 12.69
C ALA A 530 -15.56 11.53 13.41
N ASP A 531 -14.60 12.40 13.09
CA ASP A 531 -14.82 13.82 13.36
C ASP A 531 -15.88 14.39 12.38
N TRP A 532 -16.42 15.57 12.68
CA TRP A 532 -17.30 16.27 11.74
C TRP A 532 -16.71 17.60 11.31
N ALA A 533 -16.39 17.69 10.01
CA ALA A 533 -15.78 18.86 9.39
C ALA A 533 -14.55 19.37 10.18
N GLY A 534 -13.68 18.44 10.59
CA GLY A 534 -12.49 18.72 11.38
C GLY A 534 -11.42 19.49 10.61
N ASP A 535 -11.34 19.31 9.29
CA ASP A 535 -10.43 20.09 8.45
C ASP A 535 -10.95 21.52 8.25
N LEU A 536 -10.10 22.51 8.47
CA LEU A 536 -10.49 23.92 8.33
C LEU A 536 -10.50 24.39 6.88
N THR A 537 -9.67 23.79 6.01
CA THR A 537 -9.47 24.26 4.65
C THR A 537 -10.59 23.76 3.74
N ASP A 538 -10.90 22.46 3.78
CA ASP A 538 -11.90 21.85 2.89
C ASP A 538 -13.13 21.30 3.62
N ARG A 539 -13.22 21.50 4.95
CA ARG A 539 -14.35 21.04 5.79
C ARG A 539 -14.60 19.53 5.72
N LYS A 540 -13.61 18.74 5.29
CA LYS A 540 -13.72 17.28 5.27
C LYS A 540 -13.47 16.71 6.66
N SER A 541 -14.14 15.59 6.90
CA SER A 541 -14.01 14.84 8.15
C SER A 541 -12.78 13.92 8.16
N THR A 542 -12.39 13.45 9.34
CA THR A 542 -11.41 12.40 9.56
C THR A 542 -12.12 11.16 10.08
N SER A 543 -12.07 10.07 9.34
CA SER A 543 -12.55 8.74 9.77
C SER A 543 -11.45 8.00 10.52
N GLY A 544 -11.84 7.34 11.61
CA GLY A 544 -10.97 6.54 12.44
C GLY A 544 -11.57 5.16 12.68
N TYR A 545 -10.70 4.16 12.80
CA TYR A 545 -11.11 2.85 13.29
C TYR A 545 -10.00 2.21 14.11
N THR A 546 -10.38 1.31 15.00
CA THR A 546 -9.46 0.48 15.78
C THR A 546 -10.04 -0.92 15.94
N PHE A 547 -9.26 -1.95 15.59
CA PHE A 547 -9.57 -3.35 15.83
C PHE A 547 -8.69 -3.90 16.94
N MET A 548 -9.33 -4.34 18.02
CA MET A 548 -8.72 -4.90 19.21
C MET A 548 -8.79 -6.42 19.17
N LEU A 549 -7.69 -7.08 19.52
CA LEU A 549 -7.58 -8.52 19.75
C LEU A 549 -6.90 -8.74 21.09
N LEU A 550 -7.50 -9.55 21.97
CA LEU A 550 -6.90 -9.91 23.27
C LEU A 550 -6.46 -8.69 24.11
N GLY A 551 -7.30 -7.65 24.09
CA GLY A 551 -7.10 -6.43 24.88
C GLY A 551 -6.15 -5.37 24.28
N ALA A 552 -5.64 -5.57 23.06
CA ALA A 552 -4.73 -4.62 22.41
C ALA A 552 -4.96 -4.53 20.88
N PRO A 553 -4.52 -3.45 20.21
CA PRO A 553 -4.85 -3.15 18.81
C PRO A 553 -4.02 -3.98 17.84
N VAL A 554 -4.70 -4.65 16.90
CA VAL A 554 -4.07 -5.37 15.77
C VAL A 554 -4.16 -4.57 14.47
N SER A 555 -5.16 -3.71 14.30
CA SER A 555 -5.27 -2.78 13.17
C SER A 555 -5.91 -1.47 13.60
N TRP A 556 -5.51 -0.38 12.97
CA TRP A 556 -6.03 0.96 13.19
C TRP A 556 -5.86 1.80 11.94
N GLY A 557 -6.66 2.87 11.84
CA GLY A 557 -6.56 3.82 10.76
C GLY A 557 -7.06 5.19 11.18
N SER A 558 -6.42 6.23 10.64
CA SER A 558 -6.85 7.62 10.71
C SER A 558 -6.76 8.19 9.29
N LYS A 559 -7.89 8.49 8.67
CA LYS A 559 -7.95 8.87 7.26
C LYS A 559 -8.90 10.04 7.04
N LYS A 560 -8.39 11.10 6.40
CA LYS A 560 -9.23 12.19 5.91
C LYS A 560 -10.22 11.66 4.86
N GLN A 561 -11.50 11.97 5.03
CA GLN A 561 -12.56 11.57 4.11
C GLN A 561 -12.35 12.24 2.74
N PRO A 562 -12.69 11.54 1.63
CA PRO A 562 -12.52 12.10 0.29
C PRO A 562 -13.54 13.21 -0.02
N SER A 563 -14.74 13.12 0.55
CA SER A 563 -15.87 14.04 0.37
C SER A 563 -16.22 14.74 1.69
N VAL A 564 -16.88 15.89 1.59
CA VAL A 564 -17.48 16.59 2.73
C VAL A 564 -18.77 15.87 3.15
N SER A 565 -18.96 15.72 4.45
CA SER A 565 -20.17 15.11 5.03
C SER A 565 -21.14 16.20 5.47
N LEU A 566 -22.42 16.08 5.09
CA LEU A 566 -23.45 17.08 5.38
C LEU A 566 -24.01 16.96 6.80
N SER A 567 -23.73 15.86 7.50
CA SER A 567 -24.12 15.64 8.89
C SER A 567 -23.10 14.80 9.65
N THR A 568 -23.17 14.82 10.99
CA THR A 568 -22.36 13.94 11.84
C THR A 568 -22.64 12.47 11.54
N SER A 569 -23.92 12.07 11.48
CA SER A 569 -24.30 10.69 11.16
C SER A 569 -23.79 10.22 9.81
N GLU A 570 -23.67 11.10 8.82
CA GLU A 570 -23.08 10.78 7.52
C GLU A 570 -21.57 10.56 7.61
N ALA A 571 -20.86 11.41 8.35
CA ALA A 571 -19.43 11.24 8.57
C ALA A 571 -19.13 9.90 9.27
N GLU A 572 -19.92 9.55 10.30
CA GLU A 572 -19.84 8.26 10.99
C GLU A 572 -20.13 7.10 10.04
N TYR A 573 -21.15 7.22 9.20
CA TYR A 573 -21.52 6.16 8.26
C TYR A 573 -20.41 5.92 7.22
N ILE A 574 -19.70 6.97 6.80
CA ILE A 574 -18.50 6.84 5.95
C ILE A 574 -17.36 6.14 6.71
N ALA A 575 -17.12 6.49 7.98
CA ALA A 575 -16.12 5.82 8.80
C ALA A 575 -16.46 4.34 8.99
N LEU A 576 -17.72 4.03 9.27
CA LEU A 576 -18.20 2.66 9.44
C LEU A 576 -18.02 1.83 8.17
N SER A 577 -18.21 2.41 6.99
CA SER A 577 -17.93 1.71 5.73
C SER A 577 -16.46 1.33 5.60
N LEU A 578 -15.54 2.21 6.03
CA LEU A 578 -14.10 1.94 6.01
C LEU A 578 -13.74 0.87 7.05
N ALA A 579 -14.31 0.98 8.26
CA ALA A 579 -14.11 0.01 9.32
C ALA A 579 -14.61 -1.39 8.91
N ILE A 580 -15.76 -1.50 8.25
CA ILE A 580 -16.29 -2.80 7.77
C ILE A 580 -15.38 -3.44 6.73
N GLN A 581 -14.87 -2.66 5.77
CA GLN A 581 -13.97 -3.17 4.73
C GLN A 581 -12.69 -3.78 5.34
N GLU A 582 -12.05 -3.03 6.23
CA GLU A 582 -10.85 -3.50 6.93
C GLU A 582 -11.19 -4.67 7.88
N GLY A 583 -12.27 -4.53 8.66
CA GLY A 583 -12.72 -5.50 9.65
C GLY A 583 -13.04 -6.86 9.06
N LYS A 584 -13.65 -6.91 7.86
CA LYS A 584 -13.92 -8.17 7.17
C LYS A 584 -12.65 -8.90 6.77
N TRP A 585 -11.65 -8.21 6.25
CA TRP A 585 -10.38 -8.83 5.90
C TRP A 585 -9.68 -9.39 7.14
N ILE A 586 -9.57 -8.59 8.20
CA ILE A 586 -8.95 -9.01 9.48
C ILE A 586 -9.70 -10.18 10.11
N HIS A 587 -11.03 -10.10 10.14
CA HIS A 587 -11.89 -11.14 10.71
C HIS A 587 -11.71 -12.47 10.00
N ARG A 588 -11.68 -12.48 8.67
CA ARG A 588 -11.49 -13.70 7.88
C ARG A 588 -10.11 -14.32 8.10
N LEU A 589 -9.06 -13.51 8.11
CA LEU A 589 -7.71 -13.96 8.48
C LEU A 589 -7.67 -14.52 9.90
N LEU A 590 -8.35 -13.87 10.85
CA LEU A 590 -8.43 -14.34 12.24
C LEU A 590 -9.13 -15.70 12.31
N CYS A 591 -10.27 -15.85 11.62
CA CYS A 591 -11.01 -17.10 11.53
C CYS A 591 -10.13 -18.22 10.97
N GLU A 592 -9.41 -17.99 9.88
CA GLU A 592 -8.48 -18.98 9.30
C GLU A 592 -7.41 -19.43 10.32
N ILE A 593 -6.78 -18.48 11.01
CA ILE A 593 -5.76 -18.74 12.02
C ILE A 593 -6.32 -19.55 13.20
N VAL A 594 -7.47 -19.15 13.77
CA VAL A 594 -8.02 -19.81 14.96
C VAL A 594 -8.67 -21.16 14.62
N MET A 595 -9.26 -21.29 13.43
CA MET A 595 -9.77 -22.58 12.95
C MET A 595 -8.65 -23.60 12.76
N ALA A 596 -7.48 -23.17 12.25
CA ALA A 596 -6.29 -24.03 12.21
C ALA A 596 -5.81 -24.43 13.62
N ALA A 597 -6.08 -23.59 14.63
CA ALA A 597 -5.84 -23.88 16.04
C ALA A 597 -6.95 -24.72 16.71
N ASN A 598 -7.95 -25.21 15.96
CA ASN A 598 -9.14 -25.90 16.46
C ASN A 598 -10.02 -25.07 17.40
N GLU A 599 -10.03 -23.75 17.26
CA GLU A 599 -10.95 -22.84 17.96
C GLU A 599 -12.02 -22.29 17.01
N GLU A 600 -13.17 -21.94 17.57
CA GLU A 600 -14.22 -21.25 16.82
C GLU A 600 -13.84 -19.78 16.55
N GLY A 601 -14.13 -19.32 15.34
CA GLY A 601 -13.94 -17.93 14.95
C GLY A 601 -14.83 -16.98 15.76
N PRO A 602 -14.31 -15.85 16.27
CA PRO A 602 -15.15 -14.87 16.96
C PRO A 602 -16.10 -14.19 15.97
N GLU A 603 -17.16 -13.56 16.48
CA GLU A 603 -18.04 -12.72 15.64
C GLU A 603 -17.37 -11.39 15.29
N LEU A 604 -17.61 -10.87 14.08
CA LEU A 604 -17.20 -9.51 13.71
C LEU A 604 -18.14 -8.48 14.34
N MET A 605 -17.77 -7.98 15.52
CA MET A 605 -18.51 -6.94 16.24
C MET A 605 -17.81 -5.58 16.11
N ILE A 606 -18.51 -4.59 15.56
CA ILE A 606 -18.05 -3.20 15.47
C ILE A 606 -18.88 -2.32 16.40
N HIS A 607 -18.20 -1.55 17.23
CA HIS A 607 -18.79 -0.61 18.16
C HIS A 607 -18.89 0.78 17.56
N GLU A 608 -20.05 1.41 17.78
CA GLU A 608 -20.44 2.70 17.23
C GLU A 608 -21.18 3.47 18.33
N ASP A 609 -20.87 4.74 18.54
CA ASP A 609 -21.53 5.57 19.56
C ASP A 609 -22.67 6.42 18.97
N ASN A 610 -22.79 6.51 17.64
CA ASN A 610 -23.88 7.21 16.99
C ASN A 610 -25.10 6.29 16.74
N GLN A 611 -26.12 6.41 17.59
CA GLN A 611 -27.36 5.63 17.44
C GLN A 611 -28.09 5.87 16.11
N SER A 612 -27.98 7.08 15.53
CA SER A 612 -28.59 7.38 14.23
C SER A 612 -27.87 6.62 13.11
N CYS A 613 -26.55 6.53 13.17
CA CYS A 613 -25.74 5.69 12.26
C CYS A 613 -26.18 4.22 12.34
N ILE A 614 -26.31 3.67 13.56
CA ILE A 614 -26.78 2.28 13.76
C ILE A 614 -28.19 2.08 13.20
N LYS A 615 -29.12 3.02 13.41
CA LYS A 615 -30.50 2.93 12.88
C LYS A 615 -30.54 2.97 11.35
N MET A 616 -29.64 3.73 10.72
CA MET A 616 -29.55 3.82 9.25
C MET A 616 -29.20 2.49 8.59
N THR A 617 -28.50 1.59 9.29
CA THR A 617 -28.18 0.25 8.75
C THR A 617 -29.38 -0.71 8.78
N LYS A 618 -30.38 -0.44 9.64
CA LYS A 618 -31.57 -1.29 9.81
C LYS A 618 -32.76 -0.84 8.95
N ASN A 619 -32.96 0.48 8.79
CA ASN A 619 -34.16 1.04 8.17
C ASN A 619 -33.86 1.79 6.85
N PRO A 620 -34.56 1.47 5.74
CA PRO A 620 -34.34 2.09 4.42
C PRO A 620 -34.92 3.50 4.24
N VAL A 621 -35.58 4.07 5.25
CA VAL A 621 -36.46 5.25 5.10
C VAL A 621 -35.70 6.58 4.89
N ASN A 622 -34.37 6.63 5.10
CA ASN A 622 -33.57 7.87 5.05
C ASN A 622 -32.87 8.18 3.71
N HIS A 623 -33.25 7.54 2.60
CA HIS A 623 -32.56 7.67 1.30
C HIS A 623 -32.45 9.11 0.75
N GLY A 624 -33.35 10.04 1.13
CA GLY A 624 -33.36 11.40 0.58
C GLY A 624 -32.12 12.25 0.90
N ARG A 625 -31.54 12.10 2.10
CA ARG A 625 -30.44 12.97 2.60
C ARG A 625 -29.03 12.44 2.33
N ALA A 626 -28.90 11.18 1.90
CA ALA A 626 -27.62 10.46 1.76
C ALA A 626 -27.30 10.04 0.32
N LYS A 627 -27.97 10.61 -0.70
CA LYS A 627 -27.82 10.21 -2.11
C LYS A 627 -26.38 10.22 -2.62
N HIS A 628 -25.53 11.10 -2.10
CA HIS A 628 -24.13 11.22 -2.51
C HIS A 628 -23.20 10.17 -1.88
N ILE A 629 -23.71 9.32 -0.96
CA ILE A 629 -22.99 8.19 -0.36
C ILE A 629 -23.69 6.84 -0.58
N ASP A 630 -24.58 6.76 -1.58
CA ASP A 630 -25.49 5.63 -1.80
C ASP A 630 -24.79 4.25 -1.86
N ILE A 631 -23.63 4.18 -2.52
CA ILE A 631 -22.84 2.93 -2.59
C ILE A 631 -22.44 2.43 -1.19
N LYS A 632 -21.99 3.33 -0.31
CA LYS A 632 -21.63 2.97 1.07
C LYS A 632 -22.87 2.55 1.86
N TYR A 633 -24.00 3.22 1.63
CA TYR A 633 -25.29 2.89 2.23
C TYR A 633 -25.75 1.46 1.90
N HIS A 634 -25.72 1.09 0.63
CA HIS A 634 -26.05 -0.25 0.18
C HIS A 634 -25.07 -1.30 0.73
N HIS A 635 -23.77 -1.03 0.66
CA HIS A 635 -22.73 -1.93 1.17
C HIS A 635 -22.94 -2.27 2.66
N ILE A 636 -22.98 -1.28 3.55
CA ILE A 636 -23.08 -1.54 5.00
C ILE A 636 -24.38 -2.30 5.33
N ARG A 637 -25.49 -1.91 4.70
CA ARG A 637 -26.78 -2.54 4.94
C ARG A 637 -26.80 -4.00 4.52
N ASP A 638 -26.24 -4.32 3.36
CA ASP A 638 -26.22 -5.68 2.86
C ASP A 638 -25.34 -6.58 3.74
N GLU A 639 -24.22 -6.06 4.23
CA GLU A 639 -23.33 -6.74 5.17
C GLU A 639 -24.00 -7.04 6.52
N VAL A 640 -24.71 -6.05 7.09
CA VAL A 640 -25.46 -6.23 8.35
C VAL A 640 -26.65 -7.18 8.15
N LYS A 641 -27.37 -7.09 7.03
CA LYS A 641 -28.50 -7.98 6.71
C LYS A 641 -28.08 -9.44 6.53
N ARG A 642 -26.90 -9.69 5.97
CA ARG A 642 -26.32 -11.04 5.85
C ARG A 642 -25.88 -11.62 7.20
N GLY A 643 -25.78 -10.78 8.23
CA GLY A 643 -25.25 -11.18 9.54
C GLY A 643 -23.73 -11.35 9.57
N GLU A 644 -23.02 -10.92 8.52
CA GLU A 644 -21.55 -10.97 8.44
C GLU A 644 -20.91 -9.95 9.39
N VAL A 645 -21.62 -8.87 9.73
CA VAL A 645 -21.18 -7.81 10.67
C VAL A 645 -22.27 -7.53 11.69
N LYS A 646 -21.90 -7.49 12.99
CA LYS A 646 -22.78 -7.05 14.06
C LYS A 646 -22.37 -5.67 14.57
N LEU A 647 -23.33 -4.75 14.61
CA LEU A 647 -23.13 -3.40 15.17
C LEU A 647 -23.64 -3.35 16.60
N LYS A 648 -22.83 -2.78 17.50
CA LYS A 648 -23.18 -2.62 18.91
C LYS A 648 -22.97 -1.17 19.34
N TYR A 649 -23.95 -0.63 20.06
CA TYR A 649 -23.80 0.69 20.66
C TYR A 649 -22.76 0.66 21.79
N CYS A 650 -21.86 1.63 21.81
CA CYS A 650 -21.02 1.95 22.97
C CYS A 650 -21.14 3.42 23.35
N GLU A 651 -20.77 3.77 24.58
CA GLU A 651 -20.74 5.17 24.99
C GLU A 651 -19.48 5.84 24.44
N THR A 652 -19.57 7.12 24.05
CA THR A 652 -18.43 7.93 23.58
C THR A 652 -17.26 7.93 24.57
N ALA A 653 -17.55 7.80 25.87
CA ALA A 653 -16.53 7.71 26.92
C ALA A 653 -15.58 6.51 26.77
N VAL A 654 -16.01 5.44 26.12
CA VAL A 654 -15.21 4.22 25.88
C VAL A 654 -14.90 3.99 24.40
N MET A 655 -15.13 5.00 23.55
CA MET A 655 -14.92 4.90 22.11
C MET A 655 -13.43 4.94 21.75
N LEU A 656 -12.83 3.79 21.49
CA LEU A 656 -11.39 3.68 21.21
C LEU A 656 -10.96 4.25 19.84
N ALA A 657 -11.92 4.53 18.96
CA ALA A 657 -11.63 5.18 17.68
C ALA A 657 -11.49 6.72 17.81
N ASP A 658 -11.89 7.33 18.95
CA ASP A 658 -11.78 8.78 19.18
C ASP A 658 -10.34 9.31 19.03
N ILE A 659 -9.36 8.56 19.55
CA ILE A 659 -7.94 8.92 19.47
C ILE A 659 -7.41 8.89 18.03
N MET A 660 -8.15 8.28 17.10
CA MET A 660 -7.83 8.21 15.67
C MET A 660 -8.46 9.35 14.86
N THR A 661 -9.48 10.04 15.37
CA THR A 661 -10.23 11.05 14.61
C THR A 661 -9.90 12.48 15.02
N LYS A 662 -9.47 12.69 16.26
CA LYS A 662 -9.23 14.04 16.80
C LYS A 662 -8.09 14.06 17.82
N GLY A 663 -7.55 15.26 18.03
CA GLY A 663 -6.61 15.51 19.12
C GLY A 663 -7.33 15.41 20.47
N LEU A 664 -6.66 14.81 21.46
CA LEU A 664 -7.16 14.70 22.82
C LEU A 664 -6.28 15.49 23.79
N HIS A 665 -6.90 16.07 24.82
CA HIS A 665 -6.15 16.72 25.91
C HIS A 665 -5.38 15.67 26.74
N GLY A 666 -4.28 16.07 27.36
CA GLY A 666 -3.29 15.16 27.98
C GLY A 666 -3.88 14.02 28.84
N PRO A 667 -4.70 14.32 29.87
CA PRO A 667 -5.34 13.28 30.69
C PRO A 667 -6.14 12.25 29.89
N ARG A 668 -7.02 12.70 28.99
CA ARG A 668 -7.85 11.83 28.15
C ARG A 668 -7.02 11.05 27.13
N HIS A 669 -5.98 11.67 26.56
CA HIS A 669 -5.03 10.98 25.67
C HIS A 669 -4.35 9.82 26.38
N LYS A 670 -3.87 10.05 27.62
CA LYS A 670 -3.23 9.03 28.45
C LYS A 670 -4.19 7.89 28.81
N GLU A 671 -5.42 8.22 29.18
CA GLU A 671 -6.49 7.24 29.46
C GLU A 671 -6.80 6.36 28.23
N MET A 672 -6.96 6.98 27.06
CA MET A 672 -7.22 6.26 25.81
C MET A 672 -6.04 5.40 25.38
N THR A 673 -4.82 5.90 25.53
CA THR A 673 -3.58 5.15 25.25
C THR A 673 -3.50 3.88 26.12
N ALA A 674 -3.79 4.01 27.42
CA ALA A 674 -3.80 2.87 28.33
C ALA A 674 -4.93 1.86 28.02
N THR A 675 -6.11 2.35 27.67
CA THR A 675 -7.27 1.50 27.30
C THR A 675 -7.05 0.80 25.95
N LEU A 676 -6.32 1.42 25.02
CA LEU A 676 -5.80 0.77 23.82
C LEU A 676 -4.76 -0.32 24.14
N GLY A 677 -4.35 -0.54 25.39
CA GLY A 677 -3.32 -1.53 25.68
C GLY A 677 -1.91 -1.09 25.25
N ILE A 678 -1.71 0.20 25.00
CA ILE A 678 -0.38 0.78 24.84
C ILE A 678 0.12 1.12 26.24
N ARG A 679 1.12 0.36 26.71
CA ARG A 679 1.59 0.43 28.11
C ARG A 679 3.07 0.70 28.16
N GLU A 680 3.47 1.41 29.20
CA GLU A 680 4.86 1.51 29.61
C GLU A 680 5.34 0.13 30.07
N HIS A 681 6.42 -0.36 29.46
CA HIS A 681 7.17 -1.48 30.00
C HIS A 681 8.18 -0.93 31.01
N SER A 682 8.03 -1.33 32.27
CA SER A 682 9.02 -1.05 33.31
C SER A 682 10.20 -2.01 33.15
N ASP A 683 11.38 -1.45 32.89
CA ASP A 683 12.68 -2.16 32.81
C ASP A 683 12.99 -2.96 34.08
#